data_AF-A0A667YMG3-F1
#
_entry.id   AF-A0A667YMG3-F1
#
_cell.length_a   1.000
_cell.length_b   1.000
_cell.length_c   1.000
_cell.angle_alpha   90.00
_cell.angle_beta   90.00
_cell.angle_gamma   90.00
#
_symmetry.space_group_name_H-M   'P 1'
#
loop_
_entity.id
_entity.type
_entity.pdbx_description
1 polymer ?
#
loop_
_entity_poly.entity_id
_entity_poly.type
_entity_poly.pdbx_seq_one_letter_code
_entity_poly.pdbx_strand_id
1 'polypeptide(L)'
;MTAPSSGRKTPVDYGVQIRFIKDLDDSGGGQPGSQPRTKTQTTSKYGVAVRVQGIAGQPYVVLKDGGKKGDSYGVQLKTQYPSGYSSLPRRRDRADSGGEGGDITGAGGQGGALRRYSDLCLKVTPDLLLDQGQSSEMSNEEEQLMQAIYSILREGYGWICTQCKHRYYCLSYIYIYYLVCCSVFFNCLYVSFSPDRLTQLCMDRENAEARVREMEDQLAELQDELRRESSGKTELVSCQAELSEVCQLKQRLEETLRQRERELTALKGALKEEVATHDKEIEALREQYSRDMERLRSSMEQVSQSQAGIEAERLRVNASVRSLQQQLEDCRDESNIYISLQELQRSHADLQKVQSEVEKHRTEFDKKVMEVISLKKSHQEQEAELRYEIDRLKDQLQRTKEDFNKAQEKNKQSLQDTQQEQEEANTRLREKLSRLEVKSSEAELALHTEMRGLRSELDEAKRRASRLVQEHRDLSLRLEDREKEKETLTQLNNQLEDTKRQHERALEKLNKEYESLSASSRQEVQALRVQLEEQRDRARKETQEAQRHGNDAQAELERSHINLRRLEEEISRQKKELLLVCEERDNHQLDKELLTNRLRHLEGELETSKNSHSEKVRENRSLEDKLKRVELELEEEKSSVEMLTDRLTRSRDQIDQLRSELMQERSSKQDLELDKNALERHMKELRSRVADMEGQSRSSAGVSQLENKIQELEERLHSEEREKNSILGSQRRLERKLKELNMALDEERQQHTEQRDQLILRVKALKRQVDEGETEVDRIDGLRRKAQREMEEQMELKEASQARVTALETELNEITCWSFLVGMKTCRLSAHYGTLLYRLVEGGFKTCDSTGNEIFKVSSFFVTCRKRDARQ
;
A
#
# COMPACT_ATOMS: atom_id res chain seq x y z
N MET A 1 -38.51 3.64 -65.84
CA MET A 1 -37.92 4.76 -65.09
C MET A 1 -37.10 4.20 -63.93
N THR A 2 -36.04 4.90 -63.51
CA THR A 2 -35.38 4.83 -62.18
C THR A 2 -35.17 3.46 -61.49
N ALA A 3 -33.91 3.02 -61.51
CA ALA A 3 -33.20 2.44 -60.35
C ALA A 3 -32.07 3.44 -59.95
N PRO A 4 -31.10 3.17 -59.05
CA PRO A 4 -30.90 2.04 -58.13
C PRO A 4 -30.48 2.46 -56.68
N SER A 5 -29.92 1.51 -55.89
CA SER A 5 -29.22 1.67 -54.59
C SER A 5 -30.11 1.99 -53.37
N SER A 6 -29.80 1.60 -52.13
CA SER A 6 -28.79 0.69 -51.54
C SER A 6 -29.41 0.03 -50.28
N GLY A 7 -28.95 -1.07 -49.67
CA GLY A 7 -27.80 -1.93 -49.94
C GLY A 7 -27.20 -2.47 -48.62
N ARG A 8 -27.40 -3.75 -48.30
CA ARG A 8 -26.65 -4.52 -47.28
C ARG A 8 -26.82 -6.02 -47.53
N LYS A 9 -25.75 -6.80 -47.34
CA LYS A 9 -25.77 -8.27 -47.44
C LYS A 9 -25.69 -8.87 -46.03
N THR A 10 -26.48 -9.92 -45.79
CA THR A 10 -26.30 -10.87 -44.67
C THR A 10 -25.75 -12.19 -45.21
N PRO A 11 -25.03 -13.00 -44.40
CA PRO A 11 -24.31 -14.17 -44.89
C PRO A 11 -25.24 -15.33 -45.27
N VAL A 12 -24.71 -16.24 -46.09
CA VAL A 12 -25.34 -17.52 -46.46
C VAL A 12 -24.78 -18.62 -45.56
N ASP A 13 -25.65 -19.40 -44.93
CA ASP A 13 -25.26 -20.60 -44.18
C ASP A 13 -24.77 -21.70 -45.12
N TYR A 14 -23.50 -22.11 -44.97
CA TYR A 14 -22.96 -23.29 -45.62
C TYR A 14 -23.16 -24.52 -44.72
N GLY A 15 -24.32 -25.16 -44.83
CA GLY A 15 -24.63 -26.39 -44.11
C GLY A 15 -23.81 -27.59 -44.62
N VAL A 16 -22.93 -28.14 -43.77
CA VAL A 16 -22.15 -29.35 -44.09
C VAL A 16 -22.98 -30.61 -43.83
N GLN A 17 -23.28 -31.35 -44.89
CA GLN A 17 -24.03 -32.61 -44.83
C GLN A 17 -23.10 -33.80 -44.59
N ILE A 18 -22.98 -34.25 -43.33
CA ILE A 18 -22.20 -35.46 -43.01
C ILE A 18 -22.96 -36.71 -43.45
N ARG A 19 -22.40 -37.44 -44.42
CA ARG A 19 -22.81 -38.81 -44.74
C ARG A 19 -21.97 -39.79 -43.93
N PHE A 20 -22.61 -40.74 -43.26
CA PHE A 20 -21.90 -41.89 -42.70
C PHE A 20 -21.63 -42.89 -43.82
N ILE A 21 -20.35 -43.13 -44.11
CA ILE A 21 -19.93 -44.30 -44.87
C ILE A 21 -19.82 -45.46 -43.88
N LYS A 22 -20.38 -46.60 -44.26
CA LYS A 22 -20.23 -47.89 -43.59
C LYS A 22 -19.74 -48.91 -44.63
N ASP A 23 -19.34 -50.06 -44.12
CA ASP A 23 -19.04 -51.28 -44.88
C ASP A 23 -17.75 -51.23 -45.73
N LEU A 24 -16.63 -51.57 -45.09
CA LEU A 24 -15.45 -52.18 -45.72
C LEU A 24 -14.55 -52.81 -44.64
N ASP A 25 -14.88 -54.03 -44.24
CA ASP A 25 -14.04 -54.93 -43.44
C ASP A 25 -14.26 -56.35 -43.97
N ASP A 26 -13.23 -56.95 -44.59
CA ASP A 26 -13.27 -58.38 -44.95
C ASP A 26 -11.99 -59.13 -44.54
N SER A 27 -12.03 -59.61 -43.29
CA SER A 27 -11.61 -60.96 -42.91
C SER A 27 -10.20 -61.46 -43.29
N GLY A 28 -9.15 -60.77 -42.82
CA GLY A 28 -7.84 -61.42 -42.64
C GLY A 28 -7.85 -62.40 -41.45
N GLY A 29 -7.98 -63.70 -41.70
CA GLY A 29 -8.14 -64.72 -40.64
C GLY A 29 -6.84 -65.23 -39.99
N GLY A 30 -6.87 -65.47 -38.67
CA GLY A 30 -5.78 -66.11 -37.92
C GLY A 30 -6.23 -66.67 -36.56
N GLN A 31 -5.77 -67.88 -36.21
CA GLN A 31 -6.18 -68.62 -34.98
C GLN A 31 -5.10 -68.61 -33.86
N PRO A 32 -5.39 -69.07 -32.63
CA PRO A 32 -4.89 -68.40 -31.41
C PRO A 32 -3.70 -69.09 -30.69
N GLY A 33 -3.08 -68.34 -29.76
CA GLY A 33 -2.01 -68.81 -28.87
C GLY A 33 -2.14 -68.36 -27.39
N SER A 34 -2.10 -69.35 -26.49
CA SER A 34 -1.88 -69.36 -25.03
C SER A 34 -1.63 -68.09 -24.18
N GLN A 35 -2.29 -68.10 -23.01
CA GLN A 35 -2.00 -67.40 -21.72
C GLN A 35 -0.50 -67.47 -21.25
N PRO A 36 0.01 -66.68 -20.26
CA PRO A 36 -0.68 -66.30 -19.00
C PRO A 36 -0.30 -65.03 -18.17
N ARG A 37 -1.19 -64.73 -17.20
CA ARG A 37 -1.00 -64.19 -15.82
C ARG A 37 -0.51 -62.74 -15.51
N THR A 38 -1.39 -62.05 -14.74
CA THR A 38 -1.13 -61.16 -13.57
C THR A 38 -0.35 -59.84 -13.72
N LYS A 39 -1.03 -58.70 -13.45
CA LYS A 39 -0.95 -57.97 -12.15
C LYS A 39 -1.97 -56.81 -11.99
N THR A 40 -2.26 -56.54 -10.71
CA THR A 40 -2.68 -55.32 -9.98
C THR A 40 -3.23 -54.06 -10.68
N GLN A 41 -4.29 -53.50 -10.06
CA GLN A 41 -4.85 -52.13 -10.08
C GLN A 41 -4.12 -51.01 -10.85
N THR A 42 -4.89 -50.15 -11.55
CA THR A 42 -5.08 -48.72 -11.19
C THR A 42 -6.29 -48.07 -11.89
N THR A 43 -7.02 -47.21 -11.15
CA THR A 43 -7.83 -46.05 -11.58
C THR A 43 -8.54 -46.05 -12.95
N SER A 44 -9.88 -46.00 -12.93
CA SER A 44 -10.64 -45.42 -14.04
C SER A 44 -10.43 -43.89 -14.11
N LYS A 45 -10.26 -43.34 -15.33
CA LYS A 45 -10.14 -41.90 -15.56
C LYS A 45 -11.15 -41.47 -16.62
N TYR A 46 -12.24 -40.84 -16.18
CA TYR A 46 -13.22 -40.25 -17.09
C TYR A 46 -12.60 -39.04 -17.81
N GLY A 47 -12.55 -39.09 -19.14
CA GLY A 47 -12.18 -37.95 -19.97
C GLY A 47 -13.42 -37.12 -20.32
N VAL A 48 -13.38 -35.81 -20.06
CA VAL A 48 -14.38 -34.85 -20.53
C VAL A 48 -13.71 -33.97 -21.58
N ALA A 49 -14.21 -34.02 -22.82
CA ALA A 49 -13.77 -33.15 -23.89
C ALA A 49 -14.61 -31.86 -23.88
N VAL A 50 -13.96 -30.70 -23.84
CA VAL A 50 -14.60 -29.38 -23.93
C VAL A 50 -14.09 -28.67 -25.18
N ARG A 51 -14.98 -28.38 -26.12
CA ARG A 51 -14.71 -27.41 -27.19
C ARG A 51 -15.24 -26.04 -26.75
N VAL A 52 -14.38 -25.03 -26.81
CA VAL A 52 -14.77 -23.62 -26.57
C VAL A 52 -14.80 -22.91 -27.93
N GLN A 53 -15.94 -22.33 -28.27
CA GLN A 53 -16.08 -21.46 -29.45
C GLN A 53 -16.11 -20.00 -28.94
N GLY A 54 -15.08 -19.23 -29.26
CA GLY A 54 -14.82 -17.95 -28.60
C GLY A 54 -15.69 -16.79 -29.11
N ILE A 55 -16.34 -16.07 -28.18
CA ILE A 55 -16.73 -14.67 -28.35
C ILE A 55 -16.41 -13.93 -27.05
N ALA A 56 -15.58 -12.88 -27.15
CA ALA A 56 -15.27 -11.85 -26.14
C ALA A 56 -15.64 -12.13 -24.66
N GLY A 57 -14.82 -12.93 -23.96
CA GLY A 57 -14.89 -13.10 -22.50
C GLY A 57 -13.73 -13.96 -21.99
N GLN A 58 -13.17 -13.62 -20.82
CA GLN A 58 -12.04 -14.37 -20.23
C GLN A 58 -12.52 -15.71 -19.65
N PRO A 59 -12.00 -16.86 -20.11
CA PRO A 59 -12.24 -18.14 -19.44
C PRO A 59 -11.31 -18.27 -18.23
N TYR A 60 -11.88 -18.59 -17.06
CA TYR A 60 -11.11 -19.01 -15.89
C TYR A 60 -11.56 -20.42 -15.46
N VAL A 61 -10.59 -21.27 -15.10
CA VAL A 61 -10.84 -22.66 -14.69
C VAL A 61 -10.83 -22.75 -13.17
N VAL A 62 -11.99 -23.05 -12.57
CA VAL A 62 -12.07 -23.34 -11.14
C VAL A 62 -11.88 -24.85 -10.94
N LEU A 63 -10.70 -25.25 -10.47
CA LEU A 63 -10.48 -26.61 -9.96
C LEU A 63 -11.21 -26.77 -8.63
N LYS A 64 -12.18 -27.70 -8.58
CA LYS A 64 -12.86 -28.10 -7.34
C LYS A 64 -12.11 -29.26 -6.68
N ASP A 65 -11.11 -28.93 -5.86
CA ASP A 65 -10.57 -29.90 -4.90
C ASP A 65 -11.50 -30.07 -3.69
N GLY A 66 -11.60 -31.31 -3.20
CA GLY A 66 -12.51 -31.73 -2.13
C GLY A 66 -12.06 -31.34 -0.72
N GLY A 67 -11.68 -30.08 -0.49
CA GLY A 67 -11.28 -29.56 0.82
C GLY A 67 -12.46 -29.21 1.73
N LYS A 68 -12.38 -29.53 3.02
CA LYS A 68 -13.42 -29.22 4.03
C LYS A 68 -13.07 -28.00 4.88
N LYS A 69 -14.07 -27.13 5.08
CA LYS A 69 -14.16 -26.02 6.06
C LYS A 69 -13.20 -24.83 5.89
N GLY A 70 -13.69 -23.65 6.28
CA GLY A 70 -12.98 -22.37 6.27
C GLY A 70 -13.96 -21.24 5.98
N ASP A 71 -14.37 -20.50 7.01
CA ASP A 71 -15.53 -19.61 6.93
C ASP A 71 -15.18 -18.14 6.61
N SER A 72 -16.15 -17.48 5.95
CA SER A 72 -16.68 -16.15 6.30
C SER A 72 -16.38 -14.90 5.43
N TYR A 73 -17.37 -14.00 5.47
CA TYR A 73 -17.43 -12.56 5.15
C TYR A 73 -16.84 -12.02 3.83
N GLY A 74 -17.72 -11.91 2.82
CA GLY A 74 -17.66 -10.83 1.82
C GLY A 74 -18.65 -9.72 2.17
N VAL A 75 -18.17 -8.49 2.35
CA VAL A 75 -19.01 -7.29 2.60
C VAL A 75 -19.42 -6.64 1.28
N GLN A 76 -20.64 -6.10 1.21
CA GLN A 76 -21.17 -5.44 0.01
C GLN A 76 -20.50 -4.08 -0.24
N LEU A 77 -20.19 -3.79 -1.50
CA LEU A 77 -20.14 -2.42 -2.02
C LEU A 77 -21.20 -2.24 -3.11
N LYS A 78 -22.05 -1.22 -2.93
CA LYS A 78 -23.09 -0.84 -3.89
C LYS A 78 -22.53 0.17 -4.90
N THR A 79 -22.77 -0.07 -6.18
CA THR A 79 -22.72 0.97 -7.22
C THR A 79 -23.97 0.86 -8.11
N GLN A 80 -24.90 1.80 -7.94
CA GLN A 80 -25.98 2.04 -8.89
C GLN A 80 -25.65 3.25 -9.74
N TYR A 81 -25.91 3.16 -11.05
CA TYR A 81 -26.00 4.32 -11.93
C TYR A 81 -27.31 5.07 -11.69
N PRO A 82 -27.31 6.39 -11.88
CA PRO A 82 -28.38 7.03 -12.65
C PRO A 82 -27.85 7.86 -13.82
N SER A 83 -28.71 8.13 -14.80
CA SER A 83 -28.44 8.97 -15.98
C SER A 83 -28.98 10.39 -15.76
N GLY A 84 -28.28 11.43 -16.25
CA GLY A 84 -28.68 12.84 -16.08
C GLY A 84 -27.87 13.84 -16.90
N TYR A 85 -28.46 14.33 -18.00
CA TYR A 85 -28.02 15.41 -18.90
C TYR A 85 -27.38 16.66 -18.23
N SER A 86 -26.30 17.23 -18.83
CA SER A 86 -26.30 18.57 -19.49
C SER A 86 -24.92 19.23 -19.73
N SER A 87 -24.82 20.03 -20.81
CA SER A 87 -23.97 21.23 -21.04
C SER A 87 -22.43 21.22 -20.86
N LEU A 88 -21.70 21.26 -21.99
CA LEU A 88 -20.77 22.31 -22.50
C LEU A 88 -19.97 23.23 -21.54
N PRO A 89 -18.80 23.81 -21.96
CA PRO A 89 -17.84 23.41 -23.01
C PRO A 89 -16.35 23.56 -22.59
N ARG A 90 -15.40 23.10 -23.43
CA ARG A 90 -13.96 23.41 -23.28
C ARG A 90 -13.59 24.78 -23.88
N ARG A 91 -12.77 25.52 -23.12
CA ARG A 91 -11.86 26.62 -23.53
C ARG A 91 -10.61 26.52 -22.63
N ARG A 92 -9.43 27.03 -22.97
CA ARG A 92 -8.90 27.63 -24.20
C ARG A 92 -7.39 27.33 -24.26
N ASP A 93 -6.81 27.45 -25.46
CA ASP A 93 -5.38 27.45 -25.74
C ASP A 93 -4.57 28.35 -24.79
N ARG A 94 -3.32 27.96 -24.52
CA ARG A 94 -2.23 28.93 -24.43
C ARG A 94 -0.90 28.31 -24.85
N ALA A 95 -0.36 28.84 -25.95
CA ALA A 95 1.05 28.73 -26.30
C ALA A 95 1.63 30.15 -26.31
N ASP A 96 2.89 30.25 -25.91
CA ASP A 96 3.80 31.41 -26.00
C ASP A 96 5.20 30.75 -26.10
N SER A 97 5.94 30.91 -27.21
CA SER A 97 6.83 32.05 -27.53
C SER A 97 8.10 32.08 -26.65
N GLY A 98 9.29 32.41 -27.15
CA GLY A 98 9.72 32.75 -28.53
C GLY A 98 10.92 33.71 -28.50
N GLY A 99 11.91 33.52 -29.40
CA GLY A 99 13.19 34.27 -29.44
C GLY A 99 14.39 33.31 -29.44
N GLU A 100 15.25 33.28 -30.47
CA GLU A 100 16.38 34.21 -30.74
C GLU A 100 17.57 34.01 -29.78
N GLY A 101 18.83 33.89 -30.20
CA GLY A 101 19.42 33.81 -31.56
C GLY A 101 20.94 34.02 -31.51
N GLY A 102 21.73 33.42 -32.40
CA GLY A 102 23.18 33.66 -32.48
C GLY A 102 24.02 32.60 -33.22
N ASP A 103 24.75 33.03 -34.26
CA ASP A 103 25.77 32.24 -34.98
C ASP A 103 27.16 32.34 -34.32
N ILE A 104 28.06 31.39 -34.63
CA ILE A 104 29.43 31.64 -35.20
C ILE A 104 30.25 30.33 -35.34
N THR A 105 30.64 30.02 -36.59
CA THR A 105 31.77 29.21 -37.12
C THR A 105 32.36 27.99 -36.37
N GLY A 106 32.53 26.84 -37.06
CA GLY A 106 33.33 25.69 -36.56
C GLY A 106 33.51 24.51 -37.55
N ALA A 107 34.40 24.65 -38.54
CA ALA A 107 34.55 23.78 -39.73
C ALA A 107 34.74 22.24 -39.56
N GLY A 108 34.17 21.48 -40.51
CA GLY A 108 34.60 20.11 -40.90
C GLY A 108 33.77 18.95 -40.32
N GLY A 109 33.45 17.87 -41.05
CA GLY A 109 33.61 17.60 -42.48
C GLY A 109 33.32 16.11 -42.82
N GLN A 110 32.76 15.81 -44.01
CA GLN A 110 32.25 14.48 -44.44
C GLN A 110 31.04 14.01 -43.59
N GLY A 111 29.97 13.35 -44.06
CA GLY A 111 29.40 12.91 -45.35
C GLY A 111 28.14 12.10 -44.96
N GLY A 112 26.94 12.19 -45.54
CA GLY A 112 26.60 12.12 -46.96
C GLY A 112 26.40 10.64 -47.36
N ALA A 113 25.20 10.10 -47.61
CA ALA A 113 23.84 10.66 -47.56
C ALA A 113 22.80 9.54 -47.30
N LEU A 114 21.49 9.87 -47.25
CA LEU A 114 20.40 8.96 -46.84
C LEU A 114 19.19 9.10 -47.79
N ARG A 115 18.48 7.99 -48.08
CA ARG A 115 17.06 7.82 -48.54
C ARG A 115 16.76 7.31 -49.96
N ARG A 116 15.98 6.20 -49.98
CA ARG A 116 14.71 5.91 -50.71
C ARG A 116 14.67 5.74 -52.25
N TYR A 117 14.19 4.56 -52.65
CA TYR A 117 12.96 4.30 -53.47
C TYR A 117 12.54 5.34 -54.54
N SER A 118 12.43 4.93 -55.82
CA SER A 118 11.15 4.43 -56.40
C SER A 118 11.18 4.10 -57.92
N ASP A 119 10.51 3.00 -58.28
CA ASP A 119 9.62 2.79 -59.46
C ASP A 119 10.05 2.63 -60.96
N LEU A 120 9.43 1.59 -61.56
CA LEU A 120 8.98 1.33 -62.95
C LEU A 120 9.95 1.16 -64.17
N CYS A 121 10.22 -0.12 -64.48
CA CYS A 121 9.73 -0.87 -65.67
C CYS A 121 9.99 -0.37 -67.13
N LEU A 122 10.73 -1.17 -67.94
CA LEU A 122 10.22 -1.88 -69.15
C LEU A 122 11.31 -2.67 -69.95
N LYS A 123 10.88 -3.80 -70.57
CA LYS A 123 11.42 -4.49 -71.78
C LYS A 123 12.81 -5.19 -71.79
N VAL A 124 12.77 -6.51 -71.52
CA VAL A 124 12.99 -7.61 -72.50
C VAL A 124 14.36 -7.68 -73.27
N THR A 125 15.26 -8.53 -72.72
CA THR A 125 16.12 -9.59 -73.37
C THR A 125 16.99 -9.34 -74.62
N PRO A 126 18.04 -10.16 -74.87
CA PRO A 126 18.88 -10.99 -73.95
C PRO A 126 20.41 -10.77 -74.15
N ASP A 127 21.25 -11.31 -73.26
CA ASP A 127 22.23 -12.36 -73.64
C ASP A 127 23.07 -12.88 -72.45
N LEU A 128 23.67 -14.06 -72.68
CA LEU A 128 24.77 -14.78 -72.01
C LEU A 128 25.36 -14.16 -70.72
N LEU A 129 25.34 -14.87 -69.57
CA LEU A 129 26.39 -15.84 -69.19
C LEU A 129 27.81 -15.29 -69.44
N LEU A 130 28.41 -14.66 -68.43
CA LEU A 130 29.37 -15.34 -67.53
C LEU A 130 30.56 -15.98 -68.27
N ASP A 131 31.66 -15.24 -68.35
CA ASP A 131 32.92 -15.76 -67.82
C ASP A 131 33.74 -14.63 -67.16
N GLN A 132 34.22 -14.90 -65.95
CA GLN A 132 35.46 -14.32 -65.42
C GLN A 132 36.04 -15.21 -64.30
N GLY A 133 36.22 -16.49 -64.61
CA GLY A 133 37.17 -17.33 -63.86
C GLY A 133 38.57 -16.73 -63.93
N GLN A 134 39.26 -16.62 -62.78
CA GLN A 134 40.59 -16.05 -62.70
C GLN A 134 41.70 -17.11 -62.77
N SER A 135 42.94 -16.63 -62.92
CA SER A 135 44.21 -17.35 -62.74
C SER A 135 44.47 -18.56 -63.65
N SER A 136 45.35 -18.33 -64.63
CA SER A 136 45.97 -19.36 -65.47
C SER A 136 47.23 -19.94 -64.83
N GLU A 137 47.20 -21.22 -64.47
CA GLU A 137 48.39 -22.09 -64.44
C GLU A 137 48.09 -23.30 -65.32
N MET A 138 48.56 -23.28 -66.58
CA MET A 138 48.33 -24.32 -67.59
C MET A 138 49.64 -25.03 -67.96
N SER A 139 49.56 -26.34 -68.22
CA SER A 139 50.71 -27.14 -68.64
C SER A 139 51.07 -26.89 -70.12
N ASN A 140 52.37 -26.74 -70.41
CA ASN A 140 52.90 -26.40 -71.73
C ASN A 140 52.82 -27.51 -72.80
N GLU A 141 52.01 -28.55 -72.60
CA GLU A 141 51.99 -29.76 -73.44
C GLU A 141 50.77 -29.85 -74.38
N GLU A 142 49.62 -29.22 -74.05
CA GLU A 142 48.42 -29.28 -74.90
C GLU A 142 48.40 -28.25 -76.04
N GLU A 143 48.95 -27.04 -75.84
CA GLU A 143 49.05 -26.03 -76.92
C GLU A 143 49.98 -26.51 -78.06
N GLN A 144 51.07 -27.19 -77.71
CA GLN A 144 52.00 -27.76 -78.70
C GLN A 144 51.34 -28.83 -79.58
N LEU A 145 50.41 -29.62 -79.01
CA LEU A 145 49.67 -30.63 -79.75
C LEU A 145 48.67 -30.00 -80.73
N MET A 146 47.93 -28.98 -80.29
CA MET A 146 46.91 -28.33 -81.11
C MET A 146 47.54 -27.56 -82.29
N GLN A 147 48.69 -26.90 -82.06
CA GLN A 147 49.38 -26.13 -83.09
C GLN A 147 50.06 -27.02 -84.15
N ALA A 148 50.49 -28.24 -83.79
CA ALA A 148 50.97 -29.24 -84.76
C ALA A 148 49.86 -29.74 -85.70
N ILE A 149 48.67 -30.02 -85.17
CA ILE A 149 47.52 -30.50 -85.95
C ILE A 149 47.04 -29.44 -86.95
N TYR A 150 47.03 -28.16 -86.55
CA TYR A 150 46.59 -27.06 -87.41
C TYR A 150 47.55 -26.77 -88.58
N SER A 151 48.84 -27.07 -88.43
CA SER A 151 49.81 -27.02 -89.53
C SER A 151 49.57 -28.12 -90.57
N ILE A 152 49.39 -29.37 -90.12
CA ILE A 152 49.23 -30.55 -91.01
C ILE A 152 47.99 -30.43 -91.91
N LEU A 153 46.88 -29.88 -91.38
CA LEU A 153 45.64 -29.71 -92.15
C LEU A 153 45.70 -28.58 -93.19
N ARG A 154 46.71 -27.69 -93.14
CA ARG A 154 46.82 -26.54 -94.07
C ARG A 154 47.52 -26.88 -95.39
N GLU A 155 48.39 -27.89 -95.40
CA GLU A 155 49.17 -28.27 -96.59
C GLU A 155 48.39 -29.18 -97.57
N GLY A 156 47.38 -29.92 -97.08
CA GLY A 156 46.63 -30.90 -97.87
C GLY A 156 45.79 -30.32 -99.03
N TYR A 157 45.40 -29.05 -98.98
CA TYR A 157 44.49 -28.43 -99.96
C TYR A 157 45.18 -27.82 -101.19
N GLY A 158 46.51 -27.87 -101.29
CA GLY A 158 47.26 -27.34 -102.44
C GLY A 158 47.32 -28.27 -103.67
N TRP A 159 47.20 -29.59 -103.48
CA TRP A 159 47.61 -30.58 -104.50
C TRP A 159 46.54 -31.05 -105.48
N ILE A 160 45.27 -30.67 -105.30
CA ILE A 160 44.14 -31.19 -106.08
C ILE A 160 43.83 -30.33 -107.34
N CYS A 161 44.34 -29.09 -107.42
CA CYS A 161 43.91 -28.11 -108.42
C CYS A 161 44.70 -28.12 -109.76
N THR A 162 45.68 -29.02 -109.93
CA THR A 162 46.53 -29.08 -111.15
C THR A 162 46.34 -30.33 -112.02
N GLN A 163 45.75 -31.42 -111.51
CA GLN A 163 45.50 -32.65 -112.28
C GLN A 163 44.34 -32.52 -113.29
N CYS A 164 43.34 -31.67 -113.04
CA CYS A 164 42.14 -31.56 -113.88
C CYS A 164 42.35 -30.92 -115.27
N LYS A 165 43.52 -30.34 -115.57
CA LYS A 165 43.81 -29.73 -116.88
C LYS A 165 44.45 -30.67 -117.91
N HIS A 166 44.95 -31.84 -117.52
CA HIS A 166 45.67 -32.72 -118.45
C HIS A 166 44.75 -33.76 -119.14
N ARG A 167 43.69 -34.23 -118.47
CA ARG A 167 42.79 -35.25 -119.02
C ARG A 167 41.90 -34.77 -120.19
N TYR A 168 41.65 -33.47 -120.28
CA TYR A 168 40.82 -32.89 -121.36
C TYR A 168 41.52 -32.90 -122.73
N TYR A 169 42.87 -32.95 -122.77
CA TYR A 169 43.65 -32.99 -124.01
C TYR A 169 43.81 -34.40 -124.60
N CYS A 170 43.54 -35.47 -123.84
CA CYS A 170 43.67 -36.84 -124.33
C CYS A 170 42.45 -37.36 -125.11
N LEU A 171 41.27 -36.75 -124.94
CA LEU A 171 40.02 -37.21 -125.55
C LEU A 171 39.80 -36.69 -126.98
N SER A 172 40.38 -35.53 -127.35
CA SER A 172 40.25 -34.97 -128.70
C SER A 172 41.04 -35.75 -129.75
N TYR A 173 42.17 -36.37 -129.37
CA TYR A 173 43.08 -37.05 -130.30
C TYR A 173 42.54 -38.39 -130.83
N ILE A 174 41.66 -39.05 -130.07
CA ILE A 174 41.08 -40.36 -130.44
C ILE A 174 39.96 -40.20 -131.48
N TYR A 175 39.16 -39.13 -131.40
CA TYR A 175 38.00 -38.92 -132.28
C TYR A 175 38.39 -38.64 -133.74
N ILE A 176 39.55 -37.99 -133.96
CA ILE A 176 40.05 -37.64 -135.30
C ILE A 176 40.54 -38.89 -136.06
N TYR A 177 41.13 -39.87 -135.37
CA TYR A 177 41.69 -41.07 -136.02
C TYR A 177 40.60 -42.00 -136.59
N TYR A 178 39.43 -42.06 -135.93
CA TYR A 178 38.28 -42.87 -136.38
C TYR A 178 37.64 -42.32 -137.66
N LEU A 179 37.55 -41.00 -137.81
CA LEU A 179 36.90 -40.36 -138.96
C LEU A 179 37.67 -40.57 -140.28
N VAL A 180 38.99 -40.74 -140.23
CA VAL A 180 39.85 -40.93 -141.41
C VAL A 180 39.82 -42.38 -141.93
N CYS A 181 39.51 -43.37 -141.08
CA CYS A 181 39.43 -44.76 -141.51
C CYS A 181 38.12 -45.10 -142.26
N CYS A 182 37.00 -44.45 -141.90
CA CYS A 182 35.69 -44.78 -142.46
C CYS A 182 35.47 -44.34 -143.93
N SER A 183 36.25 -43.38 -144.44
CA SER A 183 36.08 -42.84 -145.80
C SER A 183 36.72 -43.68 -146.91
N VAL A 184 37.63 -44.60 -146.57
CA VAL A 184 38.30 -45.47 -147.56
C VAL A 184 37.48 -46.72 -147.89
N PHE A 185 36.64 -47.19 -146.95
CA PHE A 185 35.91 -48.46 -147.10
C PHE A 185 34.67 -48.38 -148.02
N PHE A 186 34.18 -47.18 -148.34
CA PHE A 186 32.89 -47.00 -149.03
C PHE A 186 32.92 -47.13 -150.56
N ASN A 187 34.09 -47.42 -151.17
CA ASN A 187 34.33 -47.23 -152.61
C ASN A 187 34.75 -48.51 -153.38
N CYS A 188 34.60 -49.70 -152.80
CA CYS A 188 35.07 -50.96 -153.41
C CYS A 188 34.10 -52.16 -153.33
N LEU A 189 32.82 -51.96 -152.97
CA LEU A 189 31.86 -53.08 -152.77
C LEU A 189 30.51 -52.91 -153.51
N TYR A 190 30.51 -52.10 -154.58
CA TYR A 190 29.49 -52.18 -155.63
C TYR A 190 29.99 -53.09 -156.77
N VAL A 191 29.07 -53.78 -157.46
CA VAL A 191 29.33 -54.71 -158.58
C VAL A 191 29.99 -56.06 -158.20
N SER A 192 29.17 -57.01 -157.74
CA SER A 192 29.12 -58.42 -158.21
C SER A 192 28.08 -59.19 -157.40
N PHE A 193 26.91 -59.49 -157.98
CA PHE A 193 25.78 -60.08 -157.26
C PHE A 193 25.30 -61.36 -157.94
N SER A 194 25.24 -62.46 -157.19
CA SER A 194 24.61 -63.73 -157.60
C SER A 194 23.42 -64.03 -156.67
N PRO A 195 22.26 -64.47 -157.21
CA PRO A 195 21.00 -64.42 -156.47
C PRO A 195 20.95 -65.34 -155.25
N ASP A 196 21.60 -66.51 -155.29
CA ASP A 196 21.51 -67.53 -154.23
C ASP A 196 22.16 -67.11 -152.90
N ARG A 197 22.99 -66.06 -152.89
CA ARG A 197 23.50 -65.48 -151.63
C ARG A 197 22.54 -64.49 -150.98
N LEU A 198 21.59 -63.93 -151.73
CA LEU A 198 20.63 -62.95 -151.19
C LEU A 198 19.60 -63.61 -150.28
N THR A 199 19.07 -64.76 -150.66
CA THR A 199 18.08 -65.51 -149.87
C THR A 199 18.64 -65.97 -148.53
N GLN A 200 19.89 -66.48 -148.51
CA GLN A 200 20.61 -66.81 -147.28
C GLN A 200 20.75 -65.58 -146.37
N LEU A 201 21.22 -64.45 -146.92
CA LEU A 201 21.38 -63.21 -146.16
C LEU A 201 20.05 -62.60 -145.67
N CYS A 202 18.92 -62.86 -146.36
CA CYS A 202 17.59 -62.50 -145.87
C CYS A 202 17.19 -63.35 -144.66
N MET A 203 17.41 -64.67 -144.66
CA MET A 203 17.13 -65.52 -143.50
C MET A 203 18.05 -65.19 -142.31
N ASP A 204 19.34 -64.96 -142.56
CA ASP A 204 20.28 -64.55 -141.51
C ASP A 204 19.89 -63.17 -140.93
N ARG A 205 19.34 -62.27 -141.76
CA ARG A 205 18.77 -60.98 -141.34
C ARG A 205 17.49 -61.13 -140.53
N GLU A 206 16.52 -61.96 -140.95
CA GLU A 206 15.28 -62.18 -140.20
C GLU A 206 15.56 -62.77 -138.80
N ASN A 207 16.51 -63.71 -138.71
CA ASN A 207 17.00 -64.24 -137.44
C ASN A 207 17.72 -63.18 -136.57
N ALA A 208 18.44 -62.24 -137.18
CA ALA A 208 19.03 -61.11 -136.46
C ALA A 208 17.97 -60.11 -135.96
N GLU A 209 16.97 -59.78 -136.79
CA GLU A 209 15.87 -58.88 -136.40
C GLU A 209 14.97 -59.48 -135.32
N ALA A 210 14.73 -60.80 -135.35
CA ALA A 210 14.01 -61.49 -134.26
C ALA A 210 14.73 -61.34 -132.91
N ARG A 211 16.06 -61.54 -132.90
CA ARG A 211 16.90 -61.35 -131.71
C ARG A 211 17.02 -59.89 -131.25
N VAL A 212 16.80 -58.91 -132.14
CA VAL A 212 16.72 -57.50 -131.74
C VAL A 212 15.41 -57.24 -131.01
N ARG A 213 14.27 -57.71 -131.53
CA ARG A 213 12.96 -57.56 -130.85
C ARG A 213 12.95 -58.20 -129.46
N GLU A 214 13.54 -59.39 -129.31
CA GLU A 214 13.66 -60.07 -128.01
C GLU A 214 14.48 -59.25 -126.98
N MET A 215 15.49 -58.49 -127.43
CA MET A 215 16.24 -57.55 -126.59
C MET A 215 15.46 -56.23 -126.32
N GLU A 216 14.63 -55.79 -127.26
CA GLU A 216 13.77 -54.61 -127.10
C GLU A 216 12.63 -54.88 -126.10
N ASP A 217 12.02 -56.08 -126.14
CA ASP A 217 11.02 -56.53 -125.17
C ASP A 217 11.60 -56.64 -123.75
N GLN A 218 12.81 -57.19 -123.59
CA GLN A 218 13.52 -57.21 -122.29
C GLN A 218 13.82 -55.81 -121.75
N LEU A 219 14.11 -54.84 -122.63
CA LEU A 219 14.28 -53.43 -122.23
C LEU A 219 12.96 -52.75 -121.87
N ALA A 220 11.83 -53.21 -122.41
CA ALA A 220 10.50 -52.73 -122.03
C ALA A 220 10.09 -53.24 -120.63
N GLU A 221 10.33 -54.51 -120.31
CA GLU A 221 10.08 -55.06 -118.96
C GLU A 221 10.86 -54.28 -117.89
N LEU A 222 12.17 -54.08 -118.08
CA LEU A 222 13.02 -53.31 -117.15
C LEU A 222 12.55 -51.85 -116.97
N GLN A 223 11.97 -51.22 -118.01
CA GLN A 223 11.40 -49.86 -117.90
C GLN A 223 10.09 -49.84 -117.11
N ASP A 224 9.26 -50.87 -117.23
CA ASP A 224 8.01 -50.99 -116.46
C ASP A 224 8.25 -51.48 -115.02
N GLU A 225 9.35 -52.18 -114.72
CA GLU A 225 9.80 -52.42 -113.34
C GLU A 225 10.25 -51.11 -112.67
N LEU A 226 11.07 -50.30 -113.33
CA LEU A 226 11.51 -48.99 -112.82
C LEU A 226 10.34 -48.01 -112.62
N ARG A 227 9.25 -48.15 -113.38
CA ARG A 227 7.99 -47.42 -113.14
C ARG A 227 7.28 -47.87 -111.87
N ARG A 228 7.29 -49.16 -111.52
CA ARG A 228 6.64 -49.67 -110.30
C ARG A 228 7.32 -49.14 -109.04
N GLU A 229 8.65 -49.02 -109.02
CA GLU A 229 9.39 -48.38 -107.91
C GLU A 229 8.99 -46.90 -107.70
N SER A 230 8.56 -46.19 -108.76
CA SER A 230 8.24 -44.77 -108.65
C SER A 230 7.04 -44.44 -107.72
N SER A 231 6.21 -45.45 -107.42
CA SER A 231 5.05 -45.34 -106.51
C SER A 231 5.44 -45.07 -105.05
N GLY A 232 6.59 -45.56 -104.59
CA GLY A 232 7.08 -45.38 -103.22
C GLY A 232 7.44 -43.93 -102.87
N LYS A 233 7.51 -43.02 -103.85
CA LYS A 233 7.79 -41.58 -103.60
C LYS A 233 6.70 -40.91 -102.77
N THR A 234 5.45 -41.33 -102.90
CA THR A 234 4.33 -40.80 -102.11
C THR A 234 4.44 -41.17 -100.64
N GLU A 235 4.84 -42.41 -100.34
CA GLU A 235 5.07 -42.90 -98.98
C GLU A 235 6.31 -42.25 -98.36
N LEU A 236 7.40 -42.10 -99.13
CA LEU A 236 8.61 -41.39 -98.71
C LEU A 236 8.32 -39.95 -98.27
N VAL A 237 7.44 -39.24 -99.00
CA VAL A 237 7.01 -37.87 -98.66
C VAL A 237 6.11 -37.84 -97.40
N SER A 238 5.25 -38.85 -97.19
CA SER A 238 4.49 -38.97 -95.93
C SER A 238 5.42 -39.15 -94.73
N CYS A 239 6.33 -40.12 -94.80
CA CYS A 239 7.30 -40.36 -93.74
C CYS A 239 8.23 -39.15 -93.51
N GLN A 240 8.56 -38.38 -94.55
CA GLN A 240 9.32 -37.13 -94.41
C GLN A 240 8.52 -36.02 -93.69
N ALA A 241 7.20 -35.94 -93.92
CA ALA A 241 6.32 -35.03 -93.20
C ALA A 241 6.19 -35.43 -91.72
N GLU A 242 5.92 -36.72 -91.45
CA GLU A 242 5.85 -37.29 -90.10
C GLU A 242 7.14 -37.08 -89.30
N LEU A 243 8.31 -37.31 -89.92
CA LEU A 243 9.61 -36.97 -89.34
C LEU A 243 9.76 -35.49 -88.99
N SER A 244 9.21 -34.59 -89.81
CA SER A 244 9.24 -33.15 -89.53
C SER A 244 8.35 -32.75 -88.35
N GLU A 245 7.20 -33.40 -88.18
CA GLU A 245 6.32 -33.19 -87.02
C GLU A 245 6.93 -33.74 -85.73
N VAL A 246 7.52 -34.94 -85.78
CA VAL A 246 8.28 -35.51 -84.66
C VAL A 246 9.46 -34.61 -84.26
N CYS A 247 10.16 -34.00 -85.23
CA CYS A 247 11.21 -33.03 -84.94
C CYS A 247 10.68 -31.76 -84.25
N GLN A 248 9.53 -31.23 -84.67
CA GLN A 248 8.89 -30.08 -84.01
C GLN A 248 8.40 -30.41 -82.59
N LEU A 249 7.83 -31.61 -82.39
CA LEU A 249 7.42 -32.08 -81.06
C LEU A 249 8.64 -32.26 -80.13
N LYS A 250 9.75 -32.81 -80.64
CA LYS A 250 11.02 -32.89 -79.92
C LYS A 250 11.53 -31.50 -79.50
N GLN A 251 11.50 -30.52 -80.40
CA GLN A 251 11.90 -29.13 -80.09
C GLN A 251 11.04 -28.53 -78.96
N ARG A 252 9.71 -28.64 -79.04
CA ARG A 252 8.80 -28.15 -77.98
C ARG A 252 9.00 -28.86 -76.63
N LEU A 253 9.32 -30.16 -76.65
CA LEU A 253 9.68 -30.91 -75.44
C LEU A 253 11.03 -30.49 -74.85
N GLU A 254 12.04 -30.20 -75.69
CA GLU A 254 13.30 -29.64 -75.21
C GLU A 254 13.16 -28.20 -74.68
N GLU A 255 12.31 -27.38 -75.29
CA GLU A 255 12.03 -26.01 -74.83
C GLU A 255 11.33 -26.00 -73.48
N THR A 256 10.33 -26.87 -73.30
CA THR A 256 9.64 -27.03 -72.01
C THR A 256 10.56 -27.67 -70.95
N LEU A 257 11.44 -28.60 -71.32
CA LEU A 257 12.50 -29.10 -70.44
C LEU A 257 13.42 -27.95 -69.98
N ARG A 258 13.96 -27.16 -70.91
CA ARG A 258 14.82 -25.99 -70.62
C ARG A 258 14.10 -24.94 -69.76
N GLN A 259 12.79 -24.78 -69.91
CA GLN A 259 12.00 -23.94 -69.01
C GLN A 259 11.95 -24.53 -67.59
N ARG A 260 11.64 -25.83 -67.44
CA ARG A 260 11.61 -26.50 -66.14
C ARG A 260 12.98 -26.56 -65.46
N GLU A 261 14.07 -26.65 -66.21
CA GLU A 261 15.44 -26.55 -65.69
C GLU A 261 15.73 -25.16 -65.11
N ARG A 262 15.27 -24.08 -65.76
CA ARG A 262 15.36 -22.70 -65.23
C ARG A 262 14.50 -22.52 -63.98
N GLU A 263 13.25 -23.00 -64.00
CA GLU A 263 12.34 -22.95 -62.85
C GLU A 263 12.91 -23.72 -61.65
N LEU A 264 13.44 -24.93 -61.86
CA LEU A 264 14.14 -25.71 -60.83
C LEU A 264 15.41 -25.02 -60.33
N THR A 265 16.12 -24.28 -61.19
CA THR A 265 17.31 -23.52 -60.78
C THR A 265 16.95 -22.30 -59.94
N ALA A 266 15.89 -21.57 -60.31
CA ALA A 266 15.35 -20.46 -59.52
C ALA A 266 14.83 -20.93 -58.16
N LEU A 267 14.08 -22.04 -58.11
CA LEU A 267 13.59 -22.64 -56.86
C LEU A 267 14.74 -23.17 -55.98
N LYS A 268 15.81 -23.72 -56.57
CA LYS A 268 17.05 -24.06 -55.84
C LYS A 268 17.80 -22.83 -55.32
N GLY A 269 17.66 -21.67 -55.96
CA GLY A 269 18.15 -20.38 -55.46
C GLY A 269 17.34 -19.94 -54.24
N ALA A 270 16.03 -19.77 -54.40
CA ALA A 270 15.12 -19.35 -53.34
C ALA A 270 15.21 -20.27 -52.10
N LEU A 271 15.25 -21.61 -52.28
CA LEU A 271 15.39 -22.55 -51.16
C LEU A 271 16.74 -22.40 -50.43
N LYS A 272 17.83 -22.06 -51.12
CA LYS A 272 19.11 -21.76 -50.47
C LYS A 272 19.07 -20.45 -49.71
N GLU A 273 18.36 -19.45 -50.24
CA GLU A 273 18.18 -18.16 -49.57
C GLU A 273 17.32 -18.32 -48.31
N GLU A 274 16.23 -19.10 -48.35
CA GLU A 274 15.36 -19.36 -47.19
C GLU A 274 16.02 -20.26 -46.12
N VAL A 275 16.84 -21.25 -46.51
CA VAL A 275 17.67 -21.97 -45.52
C VAL A 275 18.68 -21.00 -44.89
N ALA A 276 19.29 -20.12 -45.67
CA ALA A 276 20.26 -19.15 -45.18
C ALA A 276 19.65 -17.94 -44.45
N THR A 277 18.33 -17.71 -44.49
CA THR A 277 17.63 -16.80 -43.56
C THR A 277 17.29 -17.55 -42.27
N HIS A 278 16.71 -18.74 -42.37
CA HIS A 278 16.33 -19.56 -41.22
C HIS A 278 17.53 -19.92 -40.31
N ASP A 279 18.68 -20.27 -40.88
CA ASP A 279 19.92 -20.51 -40.10
C ASP A 279 20.32 -19.26 -39.27
N LYS A 280 20.23 -18.07 -39.86
CA LYS A 280 20.54 -16.79 -39.17
C LYS A 280 19.50 -16.44 -38.11
N GLU A 281 18.24 -16.79 -38.32
CA GLU A 281 17.18 -16.60 -37.33
C GLU A 281 17.34 -17.57 -36.15
N ILE A 282 17.72 -18.82 -36.41
CA ILE A 282 18.13 -19.78 -35.37
C ILE A 282 19.32 -19.26 -34.58
N GLU A 283 20.35 -18.71 -35.23
CA GLU A 283 21.52 -18.12 -34.56
C GLU A 283 21.13 -16.88 -33.73
N ALA A 284 20.34 -15.97 -34.28
CA ALA A 284 19.83 -14.80 -33.56
C ALA A 284 18.97 -15.17 -32.34
N LEU A 285 18.16 -16.24 -32.43
CA LEU A 285 17.40 -16.79 -31.31
C LEU A 285 18.32 -17.43 -30.26
N ARG A 286 19.32 -18.21 -30.67
CA ARG A 286 20.33 -18.80 -29.76
C ARG A 286 21.08 -17.71 -28.99
N GLU A 287 21.51 -16.65 -29.66
CA GLU A 287 22.11 -15.50 -28.98
C GLU A 287 21.12 -14.80 -28.05
N GLN A 288 19.84 -14.65 -28.44
CA GLN A 288 18.84 -14.04 -27.55
C GLN A 288 18.68 -14.86 -26.27
N TYR A 289 18.54 -16.19 -26.38
CA TYR A 289 18.49 -17.08 -25.21
C TYR A 289 19.77 -17.01 -24.35
N SER A 290 20.96 -16.87 -24.96
CA SER A 290 22.21 -16.69 -24.20
C SER A 290 22.17 -15.38 -23.39
N ARG A 291 21.83 -14.26 -24.05
CA ARG A 291 21.71 -12.95 -23.42
C ARG A 291 20.64 -12.94 -22.32
N ASP A 292 19.51 -13.60 -22.52
CA ASP A 292 18.42 -13.69 -21.54
C ASP A 292 18.78 -14.59 -20.34
N MET A 293 19.55 -15.68 -20.56
CA MET A 293 20.11 -16.48 -19.47
C MET A 293 21.18 -15.74 -18.67
N GLU A 294 21.98 -14.88 -19.30
CA GLU A 294 22.97 -14.03 -18.63
C GLU A 294 22.29 -12.89 -17.84
N ARG A 295 21.27 -12.22 -18.42
CA ARG A 295 20.38 -11.29 -17.71
C ARG A 295 19.77 -11.95 -16.46
N LEU A 296 19.29 -13.19 -16.58
CA LEU A 296 18.71 -13.95 -15.47
C LEU A 296 19.75 -14.29 -14.39
N ARG A 297 20.96 -14.72 -14.78
CA ARG A 297 22.09 -14.95 -13.85
C ARG A 297 22.45 -13.67 -13.09
N SER A 298 22.65 -12.54 -13.78
CA SER A 298 22.95 -11.26 -13.14
C SER A 298 21.82 -10.79 -12.21
N SER A 299 20.55 -11.00 -12.58
CA SER A 299 19.41 -10.67 -11.71
C SER A 299 19.34 -11.58 -10.48
N MET A 300 19.68 -12.87 -10.61
CA MET A 300 19.75 -13.82 -9.49
C MET A 300 20.90 -13.48 -8.55
N GLU A 301 22.05 -13.08 -9.09
CA GLU A 301 23.21 -12.63 -8.32
C GLU A 301 22.91 -11.32 -7.57
N GLN A 302 22.29 -10.33 -8.21
CA GLN A 302 21.83 -9.10 -7.56
C GLN A 302 20.83 -9.38 -6.42
N VAL A 303 19.90 -10.31 -6.61
CA VAL A 303 18.97 -10.75 -5.55
C VAL A 303 19.73 -11.44 -4.40
N SER A 304 20.72 -12.28 -4.70
CA SER A 304 21.56 -12.93 -3.68
C SER A 304 22.41 -11.93 -2.88
N GLN A 305 23.02 -10.95 -3.56
CA GLN A 305 23.76 -9.86 -2.92
C GLN A 305 22.85 -8.97 -2.05
N SER A 306 21.65 -8.65 -2.54
CA SER A 306 20.63 -7.91 -1.78
C SER A 306 20.18 -8.68 -0.53
N GLN A 307 19.89 -9.99 -0.67
CA GLN A 307 19.53 -10.86 0.44
C GLN A 307 20.66 -10.94 1.49
N ALA A 308 21.91 -11.08 1.07
CA ALA A 308 23.07 -11.07 1.97
C ALA A 308 23.22 -9.72 2.69
N GLY A 309 22.94 -8.60 2.02
CA GLY A 309 22.89 -7.26 2.63
C GLY A 309 21.77 -7.12 3.68
N ILE A 310 20.57 -7.63 3.39
CA ILE A 310 19.43 -7.66 4.31
C ILE A 310 19.72 -8.56 5.52
N GLU A 311 20.39 -9.70 5.33
CA GLU A 311 20.80 -10.59 6.41
C GLU A 311 21.91 -9.98 7.28
N ALA A 312 22.89 -9.30 6.68
CA ALA A 312 23.89 -8.53 7.41
C ALA A 312 23.25 -7.39 8.24
N GLU A 313 22.27 -6.68 7.67
CA GLU A 313 21.54 -5.63 8.40
C GLU A 313 20.69 -6.22 9.53
N ARG A 314 19.99 -7.32 9.27
CA ARG A 314 19.27 -8.08 10.31
C ARG A 314 20.20 -8.53 11.42
N LEU A 315 21.44 -8.94 11.13
CA LEU A 315 22.43 -9.28 12.15
C LEU A 315 22.89 -8.05 12.94
N ARG A 316 23.12 -6.89 12.29
CA ARG A 316 23.40 -5.62 12.96
C ARG A 316 22.27 -5.19 13.89
N VAL A 317 21.04 -5.16 13.40
CA VAL A 317 19.85 -4.81 14.20
C VAL A 317 19.67 -5.77 15.38
N ASN A 318 19.85 -7.08 15.18
CA ASN A 318 19.82 -8.05 16.29
C ASN A 318 20.94 -7.82 17.33
N ALA A 319 22.14 -7.41 16.90
CA ALA A 319 23.22 -7.06 17.83
C ALA A 319 22.89 -5.79 18.63
N SER A 320 22.36 -4.74 17.97
CA SER A 320 21.89 -3.52 18.64
C SER A 320 20.72 -3.79 19.60
N VAL A 321 19.76 -4.64 19.22
CA VAL A 321 18.65 -5.05 20.10
C VAL A 321 19.17 -5.81 21.33
N ARG A 322 20.14 -6.73 21.16
CA ARG A 322 20.79 -7.39 22.31
C ARG A 322 21.57 -6.41 23.18
N SER A 323 22.24 -5.42 22.59
CA SER A 323 22.97 -4.39 23.34
C SER A 323 22.02 -3.49 24.15
N LEU A 324 20.86 -3.15 23.58
CA LEU A 324 19.82 -2.39 24.29
C LEU A 324 19.12 -3.25 25.36
N GLN A 325 18.91 -4.55 25.10
CA GLN A 325 18.41 -5.49 26.11
C GLN A 325 19.39 -5.65 27.26
N GLN A 326 20.69 -5.79 26.99
CA GLN A 326 21.74 -5.83 28.00
C GLN A 326 21.75 -4.52 28.80
N GLN A 327 21.80 -3.35 28.16
CA GLN A 327 21.73 -2.05 28.85
C GLN A 327 20.47 -1.87 29.70
N LEU A 328 19.34 -2.45 29.30
CA LEU A 328 18.08 -2.34 30.05
C LEU A 328 18.03 -3.30 31.24
N GLU A 329 18.69 -4.46 31.17
CA GLU A 329 18.86 -5.39 32.29
C GLU A 329 19.99 -4.93 33.25
N ASP A 330 21.10 -4.40 32.72
CA ASP A 330 22.16 -3.72 33.50
C ASP A 330 21.58 -2.54 34.31
N CYS A 331 20.62 -1.80 33.73
CA CYS A 331 19.86 -0.74 34.41
C CYS A 331 18.83 -1.25 35.44
N ARG A 332 18.52 -2.55 35.46
CA ARG A 332 17.59 -3.18 36.42
C ARG A 332 18.33 -3.79 37.61
N ASP A 333 19.42 -4.51 37.34
CA ASP A 333 19.95 -5.46 38.31
C ASP A 333 20.93 -4.85 39.32
N GLU A 334 21.76 -3.85 38.96
CA GLU A 334 22.79 -3.33 39.90
C GLU A 334 22.89 -1.80 40.05
N SER A 335 23.48 -1.41 41.19
CA SER A 335 23.86 -0.04 41.58
C SER A 335 22.71 0.92 41.90
N ASN A 336 22.06 1.55 40.91
CA ASN A 336 21.35 2.82 41.11
C ASN A 336 20.18 2.77 42.12
N ILE A 337 19.33 1.74 42.04
CA ILE A 337 18.18 1.60 42.95
C ILE A 337 18.64 1.28 44.38
N TYR A 338 19.64 0.39 44.53
CA TYR A 338 20.12 -0.03 45.84
C TYR A 338 20.90 1.08 46.56
N ILE A 339 21.74 1.83 45.83
CA ILE A 339 22.43 3.02 46.35
C ILE A 339 21.41 4.08 46.77
N SER A 340 20.45 4.42 45.90
CA SER A 340 19.41 5.41 46.23
C SER A 340 18.59 5.00 47.46
N LEU A 341 18.28 3.71 47.62
CA LEU A 341 17.57 3.20 48.81
C LEU A 341 18.45 3.28 50.07
N GLN A 342 19.75 2.99 49.97
CA GLN A 342 20.69 3.08 51.07
C GLN A 342 20.96 4.54 51.49
N GLU A 343 20.96 5.48 50.54
CA GLU A 343 21.06 6.92 50.79
C GLU A 343 19.76 7.50 51.39
N LEU A 344 18.59 7.01 50.97
CA LEU A 344 17.31 7.30 51.65
C LEU A 344 17.32 6.77 53.09
N GLN A 345 17.83 5.56 53.33
CA GLN A 345 17.93 4.98 54.68
C GLN A 345 18.92 5.75 55.57
N ARG A 346 20.06 6.20 55.03
CA ARG A 346 21.01 7.06 55.75
C ARG A 346 20.41 8.42 56.10
N SER A 347 19.86 9.13 55.12
CA SER A 347 19.21 10.44 55.34
C SER A 347 18.01 10.35 56.29
N HIS A 348 17.24 9.26 56.26
CA HIS A 348 16.20 9.00 57.26
C HIS A 348 16.78 8.79 58.68
N ALA A 349 17.87 8.04 58.82
CA ALA A 349 18.54 7.83 60.11
C ALA A 349 19.12 9.13 60.67
N ASP A 350 19.74 9.97 59.82
CA ASP A 350 20.26 11.28 60.20
C ASP A 350 19.13 12.26 60.58
N LEU A 351 18.02 12.29 59.83
CA LEU A 351 16.84 13.07 60.19
C LEU A 351 16.23 12.61 61.52
N GLN A 352 16.13 11.31 61.78
CA GLN A 352 15.63 10.77 63.04
C GLN A 352 16.57 11.11 64.22
N LYS A 353 17.89 11.12 63.98
CA LYS A 353 18.88 11.56 64.96
C LYS A 353 18.71 13.05 65.28
N VAL A 354 18.63 13.92 64.28
CA VAL A 354 18.40 15.37 64.43
C VAL A 354 17.07 15.65 65.13
N GLN A 355 16.00 14.92 64.81
CA GLN A 355 14.73 15.00 65.56
C GLN A 355 14.93 14.68 67.04
N SER A 356 15.67 13.62 67.38
CA SER A 356 15.97 13.27 68.78
C SER A 356 16.82 14.33 69.50
N GLU A 357 17.65 15.08 68.77
CA GLU A 357 18.50 16.15 69.32
C GLU A 357 17.70 17.44 69.51
N VAL A 358 16.80 17.76 68.58
CA VAL A 358 15.81 18.84 68.74
C VAL A 358 14.84 18.55 69.89
N GLU A 359 14.40 17.31 70.08
CA GLU A 359 13.56 16.93 71.22
C GLU A 359 14.32 17.01 72.55
N LYS A 360 15.59 16.58 72.61
CA LYS A 360 16.44 16.78 73.79
C LYS A 360 16.54 18.28 74.12
N HIS A 361 16.95 19.11 73.17
CA HIS A 361 17.07 20.56 73.38
C HIS A 361 15.75 21.23 73.72
N ARG A 362 14.62 20.75 73.18
CA ARG A 362 13.28 21.19 73.61
C ARG A 362 13.02 20.85 75.07
N THR A 363 13.25 19.61 75.51
CA THR A 363 13.06 19.26 76.93
C THR A 363 14.06 19.95 77.87
N GLU A 364 15.26 20.28 77.40
CA GLU A 364 16.22 21.11 78.13
C GLU A 364 15.76 22.57 78.23
N PHE A 365 15.16 23.11 77.17
CA PHE A 365 14.57 24.45 77.17
C PHE A 365 13.34 24.50 78.08
N ASP A 366 12.44 23.52 78.00
CA ASP A 366 11.27 23.39 78.88
C ASP A 366 11.69 23.27 80.37
N LYS A 367 12.78 22.53 80.67
CA LYS A 367 13.39 22.49 82.01
C LYS A 367 13.92 23.86 82.45
N LYS A 368 14.69 24.55 81.60
CA LYS A 368 15.21 25.90 81.89
C LYS A 368 14.07 26.93 82.07
N VAL A 369 12.99 26.80 81.33
CA VAL A 369 11.77 27.64 81.50
C VAL A 369 11.11 27.36 82.84
N MET A 370 10.95 26.08 83.25
CA MET A 370 10.44 25.72 84.57
C MET A 370 11.34 26.22 85.71
N GLU A 371 12.67 26.13 85.55
CA GLU A 371 13.66 26.66 86.50
C GLU A 371 13.57 28.19 86.61
N VAL A 372 13.49 28.91 85.49
CA VAL A 372 13.26 30.37 85.48
C VAL A 372 11.92 30.75 86.11
N ILE A 373 10.85 29.96 85.92
CA ILE A 373 9.55 30.17 86.58
C ILE A 373 9.68 29.95 88.10
N SER A 374 10.45 28.96 88.54
CA SER A 374 10.71 28.68 89.96
C SER A 374 11.52 29.80 90.62
N LEU A 375 12.62 30.23 89.98
CA LEU A 375 13.44 31.36 90.41
C LEU A 375 12.62 32.67 90.44
N LYS A 376 11.76 32.89 89.45
CA LYS A 376 10.86 34.06 89.43
C LYS A 376 9.85 34.04 90.59
N LYS A 377 9.30 32.88 90.96
CA LYS A 377 8.45 32.76 92.16
C LYS A 377 9.23 33.07 93.42
N SER A 378 10.40 32.46 93.61
CA SER A 378 11.26 32.72 94.78
C SER A 378 11.67 34.20 94.89
N HIS A 379 11.95 34.87 93.77
CA HIS A 379 12.19 36.31 93.77
C HIS A 379 10.93 37.14 94.04
N GLN A 380 9.74 36.73 93.61
CA GLN A 380 8.49 37.40 94.00
C GLN A 380 8.16 37.21 95.49
N GLU A 381 8.50 36.05 96.06
CA GLU A 381 8.39 35.75 97.49
C GLU A 381 9.38 36.61 98.30
N GLN A 382 10.65 36.69 97.87
CA GLN A 382 11.67 37.59 98.44
C GLN A 382 11.28 39.08 98.31
N GLU A 383 10.71 39.51 97.16
CA GLU A 383 10.17 40.86 97.02
C GLU A 383 9.01 41.12 97.98
N ALA A 384 8.15 40.13 98.23
CA ALA A 384 7.04 40.26 99.18
C ALA A 384 7.54 40.33 100.63
N GLU A 385 8.53 39.52 101.01
CA GLU A 385 9.20 39.59 102.31
C GLU A 385 9.93 40.93 102.52
N LEU A 386 10.68 41.40 101.51
CA LEU A 386 11.34 42.71 101.56
C LEU A 386 10.33 43.86 101.64
N ARG A 387 9.19 43.78 100.94
CA ARG A 387 8.10 44.77 101.06
C ARG A 387 7.48 44.74 102.46
N TYR A 388 7.21 43.55 103.01
CA TYR A 388 6.68 43.38 104.37
C TYR A 388 7.64 43.95 105.43
N GLU A 389 8.94 43.68 105.31
CA GLU A 389 9.95 44.20 106.25
C GLU A 389 10.15 45.72 106.07
N ILE A 390 10.10 46.24 104.84
CA ILE A 390 10.08 47.69 104.57
C ILE A 390 8.86 48.35 105.21
N ASP A 391 7.66 47.77 105.09
CA ASP A 391 6.44 48.35 105.66
C ASP A 391 6.41 48.21 107.20
N ARG A 392 6.91 47.10 107.76
CA ARG A 392 7.18 46.95 109.20
C ARG A 392 8.18 48.00 109.72
N LEU A 393 9.24 48.29 108.97
CA LEU A 393 10.22 49.32 109.34
C LEU A 393 9.65 50.74 109.19
N LYS A 394 8.78 50.99 108.20
CA LYS A 394 8.00 52.24 108.12
C LYS A 394 7.09 52.39 109.34
N ASP A 395 6.41 51.33 109.75
CA ASP A 395 5.53 51.31 110.92
C ASP A 395 6.31 51.59 112.22
N GLN A 396 7.51 51.02 112.36
CA GLN A 396 8.41 51.32 113.49
C GLN A 396 8.89 52.77 113.44
N LEU A 397 9.30 53.26 112.26
CA LEU A 397 9.70 54.67 112.07
C LEU A 397 8.53 55.63 112.36
N GLN A 398 7.31 55.27 111.96
CA GLN A 398 6.09 56.05 112.20
C GLN A 398 5.75 56.09 113.69
N ARG A 399 5.80 54.96 114.39
CA ARG A 399 5.61 54.89 115.86
C ARG A 399 6.68 55.71 116.59
N THR A 400 7.95 55.59 116.22
CA THR A 400 9.02 56.41 116.84
C THR A 400 8.88 57.91 116.53
N LYS A 401 8.36 58.31 115.36
CA LYS A 401 7.99 59.71 115.07
C LYS A 401 6.81 60.17 115.91
N GLU A 402 5.78 59.34 116.08
CA GLU A 402 4.63 59.67 116.91
C GLU A 402 5.00 59.76 118.39
N ASP A 403 5.88 58.90 118.88
CA ASP A 403 6.36 58.94 120.27
C ASP A 403 7.37 60.09 120.49
N PHE A 404 8.19 60.44 119.49
CA PHE A 404 8.98 61.68 119.48
C PHE A 404 8.07 62.92 119.50
N ASN A 405 7.00 62.95 118.69
CA ASN A 405 6.02 64.05 118.70
C ASN A 405 5.28 64.14 120.05
N LYS A 406 4.89 63.00 120.65
CA LYS A 406 4.30 62.96 122.01
C LYS A 406 5.29 63.44 123.08
N ALA A 407 6.59 63.16 122.92
CA ALA A 407 7.63 63.68 123.80
C ALA A 407 7.85 65.19 123.58
N GLN A 408 7.86 65.66 122.33
CA GLN A 408 8.00 67.07 121.97
C GLN A 408 6.82 67.91 122.49
N GLU A 409 5.59 67.43 122.33
CA GLU A 409 4.39 68.14 122.78
C GLU A 409 4.28 68.15 124.32
N LYS A 410 4.73 67.08 125.00
CA LYS A 410 4.92 67.10 126.47
C LYS A 410 5.97 68.12 126.91
N ASN A 411 7.11 68.20 126.21
CA ASN A 411 8.18 69.16 126.51
C ASN A 411 7.71 70.62 126.33
N LYS A 412 6.86 70.83 125.31
CA LYS A 412 6.18 72.11 125.02
C LYS A 412 5.14 72.47 126.08
N GLN A 413 4.36 71.51 126.59
CA GLN A 413 3.44 71.74 127.71
C GLN A 413 4.21 72.08 129.00
N SER A 414 5.30 71.38 129.33
CA SER A 414 6.15 71.75 130.48
C SER A 414 6.84 73.12 130.35
N LEU A 415 7.01 73.64 129.12
CA LEU A 415 7.46 75.02 128.92
C LEU A 415 6.33 76.05 129.16
N GLN A 416 5.08 75.73 128.82
CA GLN A 416 3.96 76.65 129.07
C GLN A 416 3.65 76.78 130.56
N ASP A 417 3.62 75.65 131.29
CA ASP A 417 3.35 75.66 132.74
C ASP A 417 4.43 76.46 133.50
N THR A 418 5.71 76.29 133.14
CA THR A 418 6.82 77.02 133.78
C THR A 418 6.91 78.50 133.39
N GLN A 419 6.40 78.90 132.21
CA GLN A 419 6.27 80.31 131.85
C GLN A 419 5.13 80.99 132.63
N GLN A 420 4.01 80.31 132.84
CA GLN A 420 2.87 80.87 133.56
C GLN A 420 3.18 81.10 135.06
N GLU A 421 3.93 80.21 135.71
CA GLU A 421 4.43 80.44 137.08
C GLU A 421 5.40 81.65 137.18
N GLN A 422 6.11 82.00 136.10
CA GLN A 422 7.14 83.05 136.10
C GLN A 422 6.57 84.46 135.84
N GLU A 423 5.41 84.57 135.19
CA GLU A 423 4.71 85.85 135.01
C GLU A 423 3.89 86.25 136.24
N GLU A 424 3.24 85.30 136.94
CA GLU A 424 2.54 85.59 138.20
C GLU A 424 3.50 86.03 139.33
N ALA A 425 4.77 85.61 139.28
CA ALA A 425 5.81 86.08 140.19
C ALA A 425 6.18 87.57 139.98
N ASN A 426 6.06 88.10 138.76
CA ASN A 426 6.55 89.44 138.39
C ASN A 426 5.60 90.60 138.76
N THR A 427 4.35 90.32 139.12
CA THR A 427 3.36 91.35 139.50
C THR A 427 3.31 91.65 141.00
N ARG A 428 4.00 90.87 141.85
CA ARG A 428 3.95 91.01 143.32
C ARG A 428 5.15 91.71 143.97
N LEU A 429 6.13 92.21 143.19
CA LEU A 429 7.37 92.84 143.70
C LEU A 429 7.67 94.23 143.11
N ARG A 430 6.65 95.08 142.91
CA ARG A 430 6.84 96.44 142.35
C ARG A 430 6.41 97.64 143.21
N GLU A 431 5.93 97.47 144.45
CA GLU A 431 5.37 98.61 145.20
C GLU A 431 5.65 98.68 146.72
N LYS A 432 6.79 98.17 147.22
CA LYS A 432 7.27 98.50 148.59
C LYS A 432 8.73 98.95 148.68
N LEU A 433 8.91 100.22 148.31
CA LEU A 433 9.67 101.24 149.04
C LEU A 433 11.22 101.13 149.11
N SER A 434 11.84 101.81 148.12
CA SER A 434 12.61 103.04 148.34
C SER A 434 13.91 103.06 149.19
N ARG A 435 14.99 103.48 148.49
CA ARG A 435 16.14 104.33 148.91
C ARG A 435 17.41 103.70 149.53
N LEU A 436 18.49 104.42 149.20
CA LEU A 436 19.85 104.52 149.76
C LEU A 436 20.94 103.56 149.25
N GLU A 437 22.20 103.99 149.03
CA GLU A 437 22.73 105.23 148.40
C GLU A 437 24.28 105.17 148.26
N VAL A 438 24.83 105.99 147.35
CA VAL A 438 26.18 106.63 147.40
C VAL A 438 27.46 105.76 147.42
N LYS A 439 28.25 105.86 146.33
CA LYS A 439 29.58 106.54 146.24
C LYS A 439 29.92 106.72 144.74
N SER A 440 30.08 107.93 144.19
CA SER A 440 31.14 108.94 144.41
C SER A 440 32.41 108.64 143.59
N SER A 441 33.10 109.62 142.99
CA SER A 441 32.88 111.08 142.89
C SER A 441 32.31 111.45 141.49
N GLU A 442 32.40 112.63 140.85
CA GLU A 442 32.98 113.99 141.05
C GLU A 442 32.17 114.95 140.11
N ALA A 443 32.17 116.30 140.14
CA ALA A 443 32.87 117.34 140.91
C ALA A 443 31.87 118.53 141.14
N GLU A 444 31.96 119.37 142.18
CA GLU A 444 32.68 120.67 142.28
C GLU A 444 32.22 121.80 141.30
N LEU A 445 32.07 123.08 141.66
CA LEU A 445 32.10 123.88 142.93
C LEU A 445 31.51 125.29 142.57
N ALA A 446 31.13 126.28 143.40
CA ALA A 446 31.02 126.59 144.85
C ALA A 446 30.01 127.79 145.00
N LEU A 447 29.75 128.53 146.10
CA LEU A 447 30.11 128.52 147.54
C LEU A 447 28.99 129.28 148.35
N HIS A 448 29.35 130.06 149.38
CA HIS A 448 28.52 130.74 150.40
C HIS A 448 28.74 132.30 150.36
N THR A 449 28.33 133.23 151.25
CA THR A 449 28.09 133.24 152.72
C THR A 449 27.15 134.35 153.26
N GLU A 450 26.33 133.94 154.24
CA GLU A 450 26.05 134.56 155.56
C GLU A 450 25.61 136.04 155.78
N MET A 451 24.44 136.15 156.44
CA MET A 451 24.17 136.85 157.72
C MET A 451 24.96 138.12 158.13
N ARG A 452 24.22 139.21 158.40
CA ARG A 452 24.01 139.78 159.77
C ARG A 452 23.14 141.05 159.72
N GLY A 453 22.02 141.10 160.45
CA GLY A 453 21.27 142.34 160.68
C GLY A 453 19.82 142.10 161.14
N LEU A 454 19.47 142.53 162.36
CA LEU A 454 18.13 142.35 162.94
C LEU A 454 17.41 143.70 163.15
N ARG A 455 16.10 143.71 162.87
CA ARG A 455 15.08 144.58 163.52
C ARG A 455 15.24 146.12 163.34
N SER A 456 14.97 146.65 162.14
CA SER A 456 14.54 148.06 161.99
C SER A 456 13.55 148.33 160.84
N GLU A 457 13.58 147.58 159.74
CA GLU A 457 12.80 147.88 158.52
C GLU A 457 11.33 147.36 158.49
N LEU A 458 10.67 147.25 159.64
CA LEU A 458 9.26 146.82 159.70
C LEU A 458 8.30 147.79 158.97
N ASP A 459 8.68 149.07 158.86
CA ASP A 459 7.87 150.11 158.20
C ASP A 459 8.28 150.41 156.74
N GLU A 460 9.45 149.96 156.28
CA GLU A 460 9.88 150.09 154.87
C GLU A 460 9.17 149.12 153.92
N ALA A 461 8.65 148.00 154.45
CA ALA A 461 8.00 146.94 153.69
C ALA A 461 6.86 147.43 152.76
N LYS A 462 6.21 148.56 153.11
CA LYS A 462 5.09 149.15 152.38
C LYS A 462 5.48 149.87 151.07
N ARG A 463 6.77 150.05 150.75
CA ARG A 463 7.23 150.70 149.49
C ARG A 463 7.89 149.76 148.48
N ARG A 464 8.32 148.56 148.89
CA ARG A 464 9.00 147.59 147.99
C ARG A 464 8.03 146.79 147.12
N ALA A 465 6.78 146.61 147.57
CA ALA A 465 5.74 145.85 146.87
C ALA A 465 5.41 146.37 145.45
N SER A 466 5.48 147.68 145.20
CA SER A 466 5.06 148.27 143.92
C SER A 466 6.04 148.04 142.75
N ARG A 467 7.27 147.56 143.00
CA ARG A 467 8.27 147.32 141.93
C ARG A 467 8.15 145.92 141.31
N LEU A 468 7.91 144.90 142.12
CA LEU A 468 7.75 143.50 141.66
C LEU A 468 6.57 143.30 140.69
N VAL A 469 5.53 144.15 140.79
CA VAL A 469 4.38 144.15 139.86
C VAL A 469 4.76 144.59 138.43
N GLN A 470 5.88 145.31 138.27
CA GLN A 470 6.37 145.73 136.96
C GLN A 470 7.10 144.58 136.26
N GLU A 471 8.06 143.94 136.94
CA GLU A 471 8.91 142.86 136.42
C GLU A 471 8.10 141.62 135.99
N HIS A 472 7.00 141.34 136.69
CA HIS A 472 6.12 140.20 136.37
C HIS A 472 5.38 140.36 135.02
N ARG A 473 5.28 141.57 134.46
CA ARG A 473 4.64 141.80 133.14
C ARG A 473 5.58 141.51 131.97
N ASP A 474 6.84 141.93 132.06
CA ASP A 474 7.85 141.72 131.01
C ASP A 474 8.15 140.24 130.77
N LEU A 475 8.06 139.40 131.82
CA LEU A 475 8.26 137.96 131.70
C LEU A 475 7.11 137.25 130.97
N SER A 476 5.86 137.72 131.11
CA SER A 476 4.71 137.10 130.44
C SER A 476 4.77 137.26 128.92
N LEU A 477 5.12 138.45 128.42
CA LEU A 477 5.22 138.72 126.97
C LEU A 477 6.27 137.82 126.29
N ARG A 478 7.41 137.59 126.96
CA ARG A 478 8.46 136.67 126.47
C ARG A 478 8.04 135.21 126.44
N LEU A 479 6.99 134.83 127.18
CA LEU A 479 6.42 133.49 127.18
C LEU A 479 5.50 133.31 125.98
N GLU A 480 4.58 134.25 125.74
CA GLU A 480 3.67 134.22 124.58
C GLU A 480 4.42 134.14 123.24
N ASP A 481 5.54 134.88 123.08
CA ASP A 481 6.31 134.86 121.83
C ASP A 481 7.04 133.52 121.61
N ARG A 482 7.48 132.85 122.67
CA ARG A 482 8.02 131.47 122.61
C ARG A 482 6.93 130.44 122.29
N GLU A 483 5.70 130.67 122.74
CA GLU A 483 4.56 129.81 122.42
C GLU A 483 4.16 129.94 120.93
N LYS A 484 4.12 131.16 120.38
CA LYS A 484 3.90 131.42 118.94
C LYS A 484 4.96 130.72 118.06
N GLU A 485 6.25 130.83 118.43
CA GLU A 485 7.33 130.12 117.73
C GLU A 485 7.11 128.59 117.74
N LYS A 486 6.75 128.03 118.90
CA LYS A 486 6.45 126.59 119.05
C LYS A 486 5.28 126.14 118.17
N GLU A 487 4.22 126.93 118.05
CA GLU A 487 3.07 126.62 117.18
C GLU A 487 3.44 126.62 115.69
N THR A 488 4.30 127.54 115.23
CA THR A 488 4.76 127.51 113.83
C THR A 488 5.61 126.28 113.52
N LEU A 489 6.43 125.83 114.47
CA LEU A 489 7.23 124.62 114.33
C LEU A 489 6.39 123.34 114.30
N THR A 490 5.31 123.23 115.09
CA THR A 490 4.42 122.07 115.02
C THR A 490 3.60 122.04 113.72
N GLN A 491 3.17 123.21 113.21
CA GLN A 491 2.53 123.29 111.88
C GLN A 491 3.47 122.82 110.77
N LEU A 492 4.74 123.25 110.78
CA LEU A 492 5.74 122.81 109.80
C LEU A 492 6.04 121.30 109.91
N ASN A 493 6.18 120.76 111.14
CA ASN A 493 6.39 119.33 111.33
C ASN A 493 5.22 118.50 110.80
N ASN A 494 3.97 118.92 111.02
CA ASN A 494 2.79 118.23 110.50
C ASN A 494 2.78 118.20 108.96
N GLN A 495 3.17 119.29 108.30
CA GLN A 495 3.31 119.33 106.84
C GLN A 495 4.42 118.38 106.33
N LEU A 496 5.53 118.26 107.05
CA LEU A 496 6.61 117.32 106.74
C LEU A 496 6.19 115.85 106.97
N GLU A 497 5.41 115.57 108.01
CA GLU A 497 4.83 114.24 108.22
C GLU A 497 3.81 113.85 107.14
N ASP A 498 2.93 114.76 106.72
CA ASP A 498 1.93 114.45 105.69
C ASP A 498 2.53 114.35 104.29
N THR A 499 3.56 115.14 103.96
CA THR A 499 4.33 114.95 102.71
C THR A 499 5.12 113.64 102.73
N LYS A 500 5.75 113.28 103.86
CA LYS A 500 6.37 111.96 104.06
C LYS A 500 5.35 110.82 103.84
N ARG A 501 4.17 110.89 104.47
CA ARG A 501 3.08 109.90 104.28
C ARG A 501 2.61 109.80 102.82
N GLN A 502 2.63 110.91 102.07
CA GLN A 502 2.32 110.90 100.63
C GLN A 502 3.41 110.19 99.82
N HIS A 503 4.69 110.44 100.11
CA HIS A 503 5.80 109.74 99.46
C HIS A 503 5.85 108.24 99.80
N GLU A 504 5.59 107.86 101.06
CA GLU A 504 5.49 106.45 101.48
C GLU A 504 4.39 105.72 100.68
N ARG A 505 3.19 106.32 100.57
CA ARG A 505 2.08 105.77 99.74
C ARG A 505 2.40 105.72 98.24
N ALA A 506 3.24 106.63 97.74
CA ALA A 506 3.68 106.61 96.33
C ALA A 506 4.70 105.49 96.08
N LEU A 507 5.66 105.30 96.98
CA LEU A 507 6.63 104.19 96.94
C LEU A 507 5.93 102.83 97.06
N GLU A 508 4.94 102.70 97.95
CA GLU A 508 4.19 101.45 98.13
C GLU A 508 3.37 101.08 96.87
N LYS A 509 2.83 102.06 96.14
CA LYS A 509 2.20 101.84 94.82
C LYS A 509 3.22 101.42 93.77
N LEU A 510 4.32 102.16 93.63
CA LEU A 510 5.37 101.87 92.66
C LEU A 510 6.00 100.49 92.89
N ASN A 511 6.15 100.07 94.15
CA ASN A 511 6.63 98.73 94.49
C ASN A 511 5.63 97.64 94.07
N LYS A 512 4.32 97.83 94.30
CA LYS A 512 3.28 96.88 93.85
C LYS A 512 3.18 96.80 92.33
N GLU A 513 3.35 97.93 91.63
CA GLU A 513 3.44 97.98 90.16
C GLU A 513 4.69 97.25 89.65
N TYR A 514 5.85 97.45 90.30
CA TYR A 514 7.09 96.74 89.99
C TYR A 514 7.00 95.23 90.27
N GLU A 515 6.41 94.81 91.40
CA GLU A 515 6.20 93.40 91.74
C GLU A 515 5.24 92.73 90.75
N SER A 516 4.16 93.43 90.35
CA SER A 516 3.21 92.97 89.33
C SER A 516 3.88 92.80 87.96
N LEU A 517 4.62 93.80 87.48
CA LEU A 517 5.35 93.75 86.21
C LEU A 517 6.48 92.69 86.23
N SER A 518 7.12 92.53 87.38
CA SER A 518 8.12 91.47 87.60
C SER A 518 7.50 90.08 87.63
N ALA A 519 6.25 89.94 88.09
CA ALA A 519 5.50 88.69 88.05
C ALA A 519 5.02 88.37 86.63
N SER A 520 4.44 89.33 85.89
CA SER A 520 4.00 89.12 84.50
C SER A 520 5.18 88.81 83.58
N SER A 521 6.29 89.56 83.68
CA SER A 521 7.51 89.28 82.91
C SER A 521 8.10 87.90 83.23
N ARG A 522 8.06 87.45 84.49
CA ARG A 522 8.45 86.07 84.85
C ARG A 522 7.51 85.03 84.25
N GLN A 523 6.20 85.27 84.24
CA GLN A 523 5.21 84.38 83.61
C GLN A 523 5.39 84.31 82.08
N GLU A 524 5.63 85.44 81.42
CA GLU A 524 5.91 85.53 79.98
C GLU A 524 7.20 84.78 79.61
N VAL A 525 8.30 85.00 80.36
CA VAL A 525 9.55 84.26 80.16
C VAL A 525 9.37 82.76 80.41
N GLN A 526 8.55 82.37 81.38
CA GLN A 526 8.26 80.97 81.66
C GLN A 526 7.39 80.34 80.56
N ALA A 527 6.39 81.05 80.03
CA ALA A 527 5.58 80.62 78.91
C ALA A 527 6.41 80.48 77.61
N LEU A 528 7.29 81.44 77.33
CA LEU A 528 8.22 81.38 76.19
C LEU A 528 9.23 80.22 76.32
N ARG A 529 9.69 79.90 77.54
CA ARG A 529 10.51 78.70 77.78
C ARG A 529 9.75 77.42 77.50
N VAL A 530 8.53 77.27 78.02
CA VAL A 530 7.68 76.09 77.74
C VAL A 530 7.39 75.98 76.24
N GLN A 531 7.09 77.08 75.54
CA GLN A 531 6.93 77.07 74.08
C GLN A 531 8.21 76.65 73.35
N LEU A 532 9.40 77.09 73.78
CA LEU A 532 10.67 76.67 73.18
C LEU A 532 11.03 75.21 73.47
N GLU A 533 10.67 74.68 74.63
CA GLU A 533 10.82 73.27 74.98
C GLU A 533 9.83 72.39 74.19
N GLU A 534 8.56 72.80 74.10
CA GLU A 534 7.57 72.16 73.24
C GLU A 534 7.99 72.16 71.77
N GLN A 535 8.46 73.28 71.21
CA GLN A 535 8.92 73.34 69.81
C GLN A 535 10.16 72.46 69.58
N ARG A 536 11.07 72.37 70.56
CA ARG A 536 12.20 71.42 70.51
C ARG A 536 11.74 69.97 70.54
N ASP A 537 10.74 69.63 71.37
CA ASP A 537 10.22 68.27 71.47
C ASP A 537 9.30 67.88 70.31
N ARG A 538 8.63 68.85 69.67
CA ARG A 538 7.98 68.67 68.35
C ARG A 538 9.02 68.37 67.29
N ALA A 539 10.04 69.21 67.12
CA ALA A 539 11.11 68.97 66.15
C ALA A 539 11.87 67.64 66.39
N ARG A 540 12.03 67.21 67.65
CA ARG A 540 12.57 65.87 68.00
C ARG A 540 11.64 64.73 67.59
N LYS A 541 10.33 64.88 67.72
CA LYS A 541 9.34 63.88 67.25
C LYS A 541 9.29 63.84 65.73
N GLU A 542 9.16 64.99 65.08
CA GLU A 542 9.17 65.14 63.62
C GLU A 542 10.43 64.54 62.98
N THR A 543 11.61 64.74 63.57
CA THR A 543 12.85 64.11 63.09
C THR A 543 12.92 62.60 63.35
N GLN A 544 12.39 62.09 64.47
CA GLN A 544 12.27 60.64 64.71
C GLN A 544 11.23 59.98 63.79
N GLU A 545 10.12 60.66 63.50
CA GLU A 545 9.06 60.20 62.60
C GLU A 545 9.54 60.21 61.14
N ALA A 546 10.22 61.28 60.70
CA ALA A 546 10.91 61.30 59.41
C ALA A 546 11.99 60.22 59.31
N GLN A 547 12.74 59.94 60.37
CA GLN A 547 13.73 58.85 60.38
C GLN A 547 13.07 57.47 60.30
N ARG A 548 11.92 57.24 60.96
CA ARG A 548 11.12 56.01 60.81
C ARG A 548 10.64 55.85 59.37
N HIS A 549 9.98 56.86 58.82
CA HIS A 549 9.52 56.84 57.42
C HIS A 549 10.66 56.64 56.42
N GLY A 550 11.85 57.20 56.67
CA GLY A 550 13.05 56.94 55.87
C GLY A 550 13.53 55.49 55.96
N ASN A 551 13.59 54.92 57.17
CA ASN A 551 13.96 53.51 57.37
C ASN A 551 12.93 52.55 56.74
N ASP A 552 11.64 52.83 56.90
CA ASP A 552 10.55 52.01 56.34
C ASP A 552 10.58 52.05 54.81
N ALA A 553 10.74 53.24 54.21
CA ALA A 553 10.88 53.40 52.76
C ALA A 553 12.16 52.74 52.23
N GLN A 554 13.27 52.76 52.98
CA GLN A 554 14.48 52.02 52.62
C GLN A 554 14.24 50.50 52.67
N ALA A 555 13.55 49.99 53.70
CA ALA A 555 13.21 48.57 53.80
C ALA A 555 12.26 48.12 52.67
N GLU A 556 11.35 48.97 52.22
CA GLU A 556 10.52 48.73 51.03
C GLU A 556 11.35 48.75 49.73
N LEU A 557 12.29 49.70 49.61
CA LEU A 557 13.22 49.75 48.47
C LEU A 557 14.09 48.49 48.39
N GLU A 558 14.66 48.04 49.52
CA GLU A 558 15.45 46.81 49.61
C GLU A 558 14.63 45.56 49.23
N ARG A 559 13.38 45.45 49.70
CA ARG A 559 12.44 44.40 49.26
C ARG A 559 12.17 44.47 47.76
N SER A 560 11.99 45.67 47.20
CA SER A 560 11.78 45.84 45.76
C SER A 560 13.00 45.44 44.93
N HIS A 561 14.23 45.72 45.39
CA HIS A 561 15.47 45.28 44.75
C HIS A 561 15.72 43.76 44.86
N ILE A 562 15.20 43.09 45.90
CA ILE A 562 15.22 41.62 45.99
C ILE A 562 14.21 41.03 44.98
N ASN A 563 13.00 41.59 44.92
CA ASN A 563 11.98 41.15 43.96
C ASN A 563 12.40 41.38 42.50
N LEU A 564 13.04 42.52 42.19
CA LEU A 564 13.58 42.81 40.86
C LEU A 564 14.64 41.78 40.44
N ARG A 565 15.64 41.50 41.29
CA ARG A 565 16.67 40.49 41.00
C ARG A 565 16.08 39.09 40.80
N ARG A 566 15.10 38.70 41.62
CA ARG A 566 14.37 37.45 41.41
C ARG A 566 13.67 37.43 40.04
N LEU A 567 13.03 38.54 39.62
CA LEU A 567 12.39 38.63 38.31
C LEU A 567 13.41 38.61 37.16
N GLU A 568 14.59 39.21 37.32
CA GLU A 568 15.70 39.14 36.36
C GLU A 568 16.23 37.71 36.20
N GLU A 569 16.34 36.95 37.30
CA GLU A 569 16.67 35.52 37.31
C GLU A 569 15.58 34.67 36.66
N GLU A 570 14.30 34.91 36.99
CA GLU A 570 13.12 34.24 36.43
C GLU A 570 13.03 34.45 34.91
N ILE A 571 13.24 35.69 34.43
CA ILE A 571 13.35 36.05 33.00
C ILE A 571 14.56 35.36 32.35
N SER A 572 15.69 35.27 33.06
CA SER A 572 16.91 34.62 32.54
C SER A 572 16.77 33.10 32.45
N ARG A 573 15.99 32.49 33.34
CA ARG A 573 15.57 31.08 33.25
C ARG A 573 14.66 30.86 32.04
N GLN A 574 13.58 31.64 31.92
CA GLN A 574 12.63 31.56 30.80
C GLN A 574 13.31 31.77 29.43
N LYS A 575 14.31 32.67 29.33
CA LYS A 575 15.10 32.85 28.10
C LYS A 575 15.88 31.59 27.70
N LYS A 576 16.44 30.85 28.67
CA LYS A 576 17.15 29.58 28.40
C LYS A 576 16.17 28.48 27.99
N GLU A 577 15.03 28.38 28.67
CA GLU A 577 13.96 27.43 28.34
C GLU A 577 13.40 27.67 26.92
N LEU A 578 13.19 28.94 26.53
CA LEU A 578 12.76 29.30 25.17
C LEU A 578 13.82 28.99 24.10
N LEU A 579 15.11 29.11 24.41
CA LEU A 579 16.20 28.72 23.50
C LEU A 579 16.23 27.20 23.29
N LEU A 580 16.18 26.41 24.36
CA LEU A 580 16.12 24.95 24.29
C LEU A 580 14.91 24.48 23.47
N VAL A 581 13.73 25.04 23.69
CA VAL A 581 12.51 24.71 22.92
C VAL A 581 12.64 25.10 21.43
N CYS A 582 13.43 26.14 21.10
CA CYS A 582 13.74 26.46 19.71
C CYS A 582 14.73 25.46 19.09
N GLU A 583 15.76 25.05 19.83
CA GLU A 583 16.72 24.03 19.39
C GLU A 583 16.03 22.66 19.20
N GLU A 584 15.17 22.24 20.12
CA GLU A 584 14.32 21.04 20.00
C GLU A 584 13.41 21.10 18.77
N ARG A 585 12.71 22.23 18.55
CA ARG A 585 11.86 22.45 17.37
C ARG A 585 12.67 22.34 16.07
N ASP A 586 13.84 22.94 16.02
CA ASP A 586 14.65 23.00 14.79
C ASP A 586 15.34 21.65 14.50
N ASN A 587 15.72 20.90 15.54
CA ASN A 587 16.10 19.49 15.41
C ASN A 587 14.94 18.63 14.87
N HIS A 588 13.73 18.76 15.43
CA HIS A 588 12.56 18.02 14.93
C HIS A 588 12.16 18.41 13.50
N GLN A 589 12.38 19.65 13.09
CA GLN A 589 12.18 20.08 11.70
C GLN A 589 13.26 19.48 10.78
N LEU A 590 14.52 19.38 11.23
CA LEU A 590 15.58 18.69 10.50
C LEU A 590 15.28 17.18 10.34
N ASP A 591 14.90 16.49 11.41
CA ASP A 591 14.49 15.07 11.37
C ASP A 591 13.36 14.83 10.37
N LYS A 592 12.33 15.69 10.43
CA LYS A 592 11.19 15.67 9.50
C LYS A 592 11.63 15.89 8.05
N GLU A 593 12.55 16.81 7.78
CA GLU A 593 13.08 17.05 6.44
C GLU A 593 13.93 15.87 5.94
N LEU A 594 14.76 15.27 6.79
CA LEU A 594 15.54 14.05 6.48
C LEU A 594 14.61 12.87 6.16
N LEU A 595 13.58 12.63 6.97
CA LEU A 595 12.56 11.61 6.71
C LEU A 595 11.78 11.89 5.42
N THR A 596 11.41 13.13 5.15
CA THR A 596 10.72 13.52 3.91
C THR A 596 11.62 13.34 2.68
N ASN A 597 12.92 13.62 2.81
CA ASN A 597 13.91 13.34 1.76
C ASN A 597 14.09 11.83 1.52
N ARG A 598 14.12 11.01 2.58
CA ARG A 598 14.23 9.55 2.44
C ARG A 598 12.97 8.93 1.84
N LEU A 599 11.77 9.44 2.18
CA LEU A 599 10.52 9.05 1.54
C LEU A 599 10.54 9.37 0.04
N ARG A 600 10.87 10.62 -0.36
CA ARG A 600 10.99 10.99 -1.78
C ARG A 600 12.03 10.18 -2.56
N HIS A 601 13.10 9.72 -1.90
CA HIS A 601 14.06 8.78 -2.51
C HIS A 601 13.42 7.42 -2.77
N LEU A 602 12.75 6.84 -1.78
CA LEU A 602 12.07 5.54 -1.88
C LEU A 602 10.90 5.57 -2.88
N GLU A 603 10.18 6.68 -2.99
CA GLU A 603 9.16 6.93 -4.02
C GLU A 603 9.78 6.94 -5.43
N GLY A 604 10.96 7.55 -5.61
CA GLY A 604 11.71 7.52 -6.86
C GLY A 604 12.24 6.13 -7.23
N GLU A 605 12.75 5.38 -6.26
CA GLU A 605 13.17 3.96 -6.41
C GLU A 605 11.96 3.07 -6.78
N LEU A 606 10.80 3.31 -6.17
CA LEU A 606 9.56 2.58 -6.48
C LEU A 606 9.05 2.90 -7.89
N GLU A 607 9.03 4.18 -8.30
CA GLU A 607 8.52 4.57 -9.62
C GLU A 607 9.47 4.15 -10.75
N THR A 608 10.79 4.18 -10.53
CA THR A 608 11.77 3.62 -11.50
C THR A 608 11.64 2.10 -11.59
N SER A 609 11.53 1.38 -10.47
CA SER A 609 11.26 -0.07 -10.45
C SER A 609 9.95 -0.43 -11.18
N LYS A 610 8.89 0.36 -10.96
CA LYS A 610 7.59 0.24 -11.63
C LYS A 610 7.67 0.51 -13.14
N ASN A 611 8.49 1.48 -13.57
CA ASN A 611 8.75 1.72 -14.98
C ASN A 611 9.50 0.54 -15.63
N SER A 612 10.58 0.05 -15.02
CA SER A 612 11.30 -1.15 -15.49
C SER A 612 10.44 -2.41 -15.49
N HIS A 613 9.52 -2.56 -14.52
CA HIS A 613 8.52 -3.63 -14.54
C HIS A 613 7.54 -3.47 -15.71
N SER A 614 7.09 -2.24 -16.01
CA SER A 614 6.24 -1.97 -17.17
C SER A 614 6.93 -2.33 -18.50
N GLU A 615 8.26 -2.13 -18.59
CA GLU A 615 9.07 -2.53 -19.75
C GLU A 615 9.20 -4.03 -19.86
N LYS A 616 9.52 -4.74 -18.77
CA LYS A 616 9.54 -6.21 -18.72
C LYS A 616 8.18 -6.82 -19.09
N VAL A 617 7.06 -6.18 -18.72
CA VAL A 617 5.70 -6.60 -19.13
C VAL A 617 5.44 -6.37 -20.63
N ARG A 618 6.05 -5.36 -21.26
CA ARG A 618 6.00 -5.18 -22.73
C ARG A 618 6.89 -6.21 -23.45
N GLU A 619 8.10 -6.44 -22.94
CA GLU A 619 9.04 -7.44 -23.47
C GLU A 619 8.42 -8.84 -23.40
N ASN A 620 7.85 -9.24 -22.25
CA ASN A 620 7.20 -10.54 -22.09
C ASN A 620 6.05 -10.76 -23.07
N ARG A 621 5.17 -9.76 -23.27
CA ARG A 621 4.09 -9.86 -24.29
C ARG A 621 4.66 -10.01 -25.71
N SER A 622 5.76 -9.33 -26.02
CA SER A 622 6.43 -9.49 -27.31
C SER A 622 7.04 -10.89 -27.48
N LEU A 623 7.57 -11.49 -26.41
CA LEU A 623 8.04 -12.87 -26.39
C LEU A 623 6.89 -13.88 -26.49
N GLU A 624 5.78 -13.68 -25.78
CA GLU A 624 4.54 -14.46 -25.90
C GLU A 624 4.00 -14.43 -27.34
N ASP A 625 4.00 -13.27 -28.00
CA ASP A 625 3.55 -13.14 -29.39
C ASP A 625 4.59 -13.64 -30.40
N LYS A 626 5.88 -13.75 -30.05
CA LYS A 626 6.86 -14.51 -30.85
C LYS A 626 6.61 -16.02 -30.72
N LEU A 627 6.42 -16.51 -29.49
CA LEU A 627 6.16 -17.91 -29.19
C LEU A 627 4.95 -18.43 -29.99
N LYS A 628 3.82 -17.72 -29.96
CA LYS A 628 2.60 -18.08 -30.70
C LYS A 628 2.79 -18.19 -32.22
N ARG A 629 3.77 -17.49 -32.81
CA ARG A 629 4.10 -17.61 -34.25
C ARG A 629 4.88 -18.88 -34.51
N VAL A 630 5.94 -19.12 -33.74
CA VAL A 630 6.73 -20.37 -33.81
C VAL A 630 5.89 -21.61 -33.47
N GLU A 631 4.90 -21.49 -32.59
CA GLU A 631 3.91 -22.54 -32.31
C GLU A 631 3.03 -22.86 -33.54
N LEU A 632 2.56 -21.85 -34.28
CA LEU A 632 1.80 -22.02 -35.52
C LEU A 632 2.66 -22.57 -36.66
N GLU A 633 3.86 -22.03 -36.87
CA GLU A 633 4.85 -22.52 -37.84
C GLU A 633 5.17 -24.01 -37.59
N LEU A 634 5.30 -24.40 -36.32
CA LEU A 634 5.49 -25.80 -35.91
C LEU A 634 4.23 -26.67 -36.06
N GLU A 635 3.02 -26.12 -36.04
CA GLU A 635 1.79 -26.85 -36.39
C GLU A 635 1.64 -27.04 -37.90
N GLU A 636 2.00 -26.04 -38.70
CA GLU A 636 2.04 -26.12 -40.16
C GLU A 636 3.07 -27.17 -40.62
N GLU A 637 4.30 -27.16 -40.09
CA GLU A 637 5.32 -28.18 -40.40
C GLU A 637 4.93 -29.60 -39.94
N LYS A 638 4.26 -29.76 -38.79
CA LYS A 638 3.68 -31.07 -38.42
C LYS A 638 2.69 -31.56 -39.46
N SER A 639 1.80 -30.70 -39.94
CA SER A 639 0.82 -31.07 -40.98
C SER A 639 1.50 -31.41 -42.32
N SER A 640 2.60 -30.74 -42.65
CA SER A 640 3.46 -31.04 -43.80
C SER A 640 4.08 -32.43 -43.68
N VAL A 641 4.68 -32.75 -42.52
CA VAL A 641 5.28 -34.06 -42.22
C VAL A 641 4.22 -35.17 -42.19
N GLU A 642 3.04 -34.93 -41.65
CA GLU A 642 1.91 -35.88 -41.69
C GLU A 642 1.52 -36.17 -43.15
N MET A 643 1.30 -35.14 -43.97
CA MET A 643 0.95 -35.29 -45.40
C MET A 643 2.05 -35.98 -46.24
N LEU A 644 3.33 -35.79 -45.90
CA LEU A 644 4.45 -36.50 -46.51
C LEU A 644 4.51 -37.97 -46.06
N THR A 645 4.24 -38.24 -44.78
CA THR A 645 4.14 -39.60 -44.23
C THR A 645 2.99 -40.36 -44.89
N ASP A 646 1.84 -39.71 -45.08
CA ASP A 646 0.66 -40.27 -45.74
C ASP A 646 0.88 -40.54 -47.24
N ARG A 647 1.82 -39.83 -47.88
CA ARG A 647 2.28 -40.15 -49.24
C ARG A 647 3.25 -41.35 -49.23
N LEU A 648 4.13 -41.43 -48.24
CA LEU A 648 5.10 -42.50 -48.08
C LEU A 648 4.42 -43.86 -47.78
N THR A 649 3.41 -43.89 -46.92
CA THR A 649 2.60 -45.08 -46.63
C THR A 649 1.92 -45.59 -47.90
N ARG A 650 1.14 -44.75 -48.59
CA ARG A 650 0.47 -45.11 -49.84
C ARG A 650 1.45 -45.61 -50.92
N SER A 651 2.64 -44.98 -51.03
CA SER A 651 3.69 -45.43 -51.96
C SER A 651 4.32 -46.77 -51.55
N ARG A 652 4.40 -47.06 -50.24
CA ARG A 652 4.83 -48.37 -49.73
C ARG A 652 3.76 -49.44 -50.00
N ASP A 653 2.50 -49.13 -49.74
CA ASP A 653 1.38 -50.06 -49.94
C ASP A 653 1.27 -50.45 -51.42
N GLN A 654 1.49 -49.50 -52.34
CA GLN A 654 1.64 -49.78 -53.78
C GLN A 654 2.82 -50.70 -54.10
N ILE A 655 3.97 -50.53 -53.45
CA ILE A 655 5.13 -51.40 -53.62
C ILE A 655 4.86 -52.81 -53.08
N ASP A 656 4.19 -52.93 -51.92
CA ASP A 656 3.85 -54.21 -51.30
C ASP A 656 2.70 -54.93 -52.06
N GLN A 657 1.79 -54.19 -52.70
CA GLN A 657 0.85 -54.72 -53.71
C GLN A 657 1.61 -55.29 -54.93
N LEU A 658 2.46 -54.49 -55.59
CA LEU A 658 3.21 -54.92 -56.78
C LEU A 658 4.14 -56.11 -56.49
N ARG A 659 4.68 -56.19 -55.27
CA ARG A 659 5.43 -57.38 -54.78
C ARG A 659 4.55 -58.62 -54.69
N SER A 660 3.30 -58.46 -54.25
CA SER A 660 2.33 -59.56 -54.12
C SER A 660 1.89 -60.06 -55.50
N GLU A 661 1.58 -59.15 -56.43
CA GLU A 661 1.28 -59.46 -57.84
C GLU A 661 2.46 -60.19 -58.51
N LEU A 662 3.69 -59.72 -58.32
CA LEU A 662 4.90 -60.39 -58.83
C LEU A 662 5.10 -61.80 -58.24
N MET A 663 4.72 -62.04 -56.99
CA MET A 663 4.78 -63.37 -56.37
C MET A 663 3.66 -64.29 -56.88
N GLN A 664 2.47 -63.76 -57.16
CA GLN A 664 1.38 -64.49 -57.79
C GLN A 664 1.75 -64.92 -59.23
N GLU A 665 2.33 -64.02 -60.03
CA GLU A 665 2.83 -64.34 -61.38
C GLU A 665 3.95 -65.41 -61.35
N ARG A 666 4.80 -65.41 -60.33
CA ARG A 666 5.81 -66.47 -60.13
C ARG A 666 5.18 -67.82 -59.82
N SER A 667 4.10 -67.87 -59.04
CA SER A 667 3.35 -69.12 -58.80
C SER A 667 2.68 -69.59 -60.08
N SER A 668 1.92 -68.70 -60.74
CA SER A 668 1.26 -68.95 -62.04
C SER A 668 2.23 -69.54 -63.07
N LYS A 669 3.43 -68.96 -63.20
CA LYS A 669 4.50 -69.49 -64.04
C LYS A 669 4.96 -70.90 -63.61
N GLN A 670 5.14 -71.15 -62.32
CA GLN A 670 5.55 -72.46 -61.80
C GLN A 670 4.48 -73.54 -62.07
N ASP A 671 3.21 -73.20 -61.87
CA ASP A 671 2.08 -74.10 -62.14
C ASP A 671 1.99 -74.42 -63.65
N LEU A 672 2.15 -73.41 -64.52
CA LEU A 672 2.25 -73.60 -65.97
C LEU A 672 3.48 -74.41 -66.40
N GLU A 673 4.61 -74.33 -65.68
CA GLU A 673 5.78 -75.19 -65.91
C GLU A 673 5.51 -76.65 -65.48
N LEU A 674 4.76 -76.87 -64.40
CA LEU A 674 4.31 -78.22 -63.99
C LEU A 674 3.32 -78.83 -64.99
N ASP A 675 2.35 -78.06 -65.46
CA ASP A 675 1.39 -78.47 -66.49
C ASP A 675 2.07 -78.74 -67.83
N LYS A 676 2.99 -77.86 -68.27
CA LYS A 676 3.85 -78.13 -69.44
C LYS A 676 4.58 -79.47 -69.28
N ASN A 677 5.23 -79.69 -68.13
CA ASN A 677 5.92 -80.95 -67.84
C ASN A 677 4.97 -82.15 -67.77
N ALA A 678 3.67 -81.97 -67.49
CA ALA A 678 2.65 -83.02 -67.59
C ALA A 678 2.25 -83.28 -69.04
N LEU A 679 2.00 -82.24 -69.83
CA LEU A 679 1.67 -82.35 -71.25
C LEU A 679 2.82 -82.94 -72.08
N GLU A 680 4.08 -82.61 -71.77
CA GLU A 680 5.25 -83.25 -72.41
C GLU A 680 5.34 -84.75 -72.06
N ARG A 681 5.04 -85.13 -70.81
CA ARG A 681 4.94 -86.56 -70.42
C ARG A 681 3.81 -87.28 -71.15
N HIS A 682 2.61 -86.69 -71.20
CA HIS A 682 1.48 -87.27 -71.94
C HIS A 682 1.72 -87.33 -73.45
N MET A 683 2.36 -86.32 -74.06
CA MET A 683 2.77 -86.39 -75.46
C MET A 683 3.81 -87.49 -75.71
N LYS A 684 4.75 -87.71 -74.79
CA LYS A 684 5.71 -88.82 -74.88
C LYS A 684 5.03 -90.18 -74.73
N GLU A 685 4.08 -90.30 -73.80
CA GLU A 685 3.27 -91.51 -73.61
C GLU A 685 2.39 -91.79 -74.84
N LEU A 686 1.68 -90.78 -75.36
CA LEU A 686 0.85 -90.93 -76.56
C LEU A 686 1.69 -91.27 -77.79
N ARG A 687 2.89 -90.69 -77.95
CA ARG A 687 3.83 -91.09 -79.02
C ARG A 687 4.32 -92.54 -78.86
N SER A 688 4.56 -93.00 -77.63
CA SER A 688 4.82 -94.43 -77.37
C SER A 688 3.61 -95.26 -77.78
N ARG A 689 2.43 -95.00 -77.20
CA ARG A 689 1.19 -95.74 -77.49
C ARG A 689 0.84 -95.77 -78.98
N VAL A 690 1.13 -94.70 -79.73
CA VAL A 690 0.98 -94.69 -81.20
C VAL A 690 1.97 -95.64 -81.85
N ALA A 691 3.26 -95.57 -81.54
CA ALA A 691 4.26 -96.53 -82.04
C ALA A 691 3.95 -97.98 -81.62
N ASP A 692 3.42 -98.19 -80.40
CA ASP A 692 3.01 -99.49 -79.87
C ASP A 692 1.77 -100.03 -80.61
N MET A 693 0.78 -99.18 -80.94
CA MET A 693 -0.40 -99.54 -81.73
C MET A 693 -0.14 -99.65 -83.24
N GLU A 694 0.87 -98.95 -83.76
CA GLU A 694 1.40 -99.14 -85.11
C GLU A 694 2.22 -100.43 -85.21
N GLY A 695 2.84 -100.85 -84.11
CA GLY A 695 3.59 -102.11 -83.98
C GLY A 695 2.75 -103.35 -83.61
N GLN A 696 1.51 -103.20 -83.10
CA GLN A 696 0.68 -104.32 -82.66
C GLN A 696 -0.72 -104.35 -83.29
N SER A 697 -1.04 -105.48 -83.93
CA SER A 697 -2.36 -105.74 -84.50
C SER A 697 -3.46 -105.77 -83.44
N ARG A 698 -4.51 -104.94 -83.63
CA ARG A 698 -5.66 -104.78 -82.72
C ARG A 698 -6.32 -106.10 -82.30
N SER A 699 -6.69 -106.21 -81.03
CA SER A 699 -7.68 -107.17 -80.53
C SER A 699 -8.76 -106.45 -79.72
N SER A 700 -10.03 -106.79 -79.91
CA SER A 700 -11.18 -105.93 -79.53
C SER A 700 -11.81 -106.19 -78.16
N ALA A 701 -11.24 -107.08 -77.34
CA ALA A 701 -11.90 -107.53 -76.10
C ALA A 701 -11.96 -106.49 -74.96
N GLY A 702 -10.96 -105.61 -74.86
CA GLY A 702 -10.85 -104.66 -73.74
C GLY A 702 -11.87 -103.50 -73.76
N VAL A 703 -12.45 -103.20 -74.93
CA VAL A 703 -13.35 -102.03 -75.10
C VAL A 703 -14.59 -102.16 -74.21
N SER A 704 -15.22 -103.34 -74.20
CA SER A 704 -16.50 -103.51 -73.49
C SER A 704 -16.37 -103.53 -71.97
N GLN A 705 -15.18 -103.79 -71.42
CA GLN A 705 -14.95 -103.59 -69.98
C GLN A 705 -14.87 -102.10 -69.59
N LEU A 706 -14.43 -101.23 -70.50
CA LEU A 706 -14.43 -99.79 -70.29
C LEU A 706 -15.82 -99.18 -70.44
N GLU A 707 -16.62 -99.66 -71.40
CA GLU A 707 -18.03 -99.25 -71.59
C GLU A 707 -18.85 -99.45 -70.31
N ASN A 708 -18.79 -100.63 -69.69
CA ASN A 708 -19.47 -100.90 -68.41
C ASN A 708 -18.94 -100.01 -67.26
N LYS A 709 -17.66 -99.65 -67.28
CA LYS A 709 -17.04 -98.81 -66.23
C LYS A 709 -17.41 -97.33 -66.37
N ILE A 710 -17.65 -96.86 -67.59
CA ILE A 710 -18.22 -95.53 -67.85
C ILE A 710 -19.64 -95.47 -67.28
N GLN A 711 -20.46 -96.51 -67.52
CA GLN A 711 -21.84 -96.56 -67.07
C GLN A 711 -21.99 -96.50 -65.52
N GLU A 712 -21.13 -97.21 -64.77
CA GLU A 712 -21.07 -97.09 -63.30
C GLU A 712 -20.72 -95.67 -62.81
N LEU A 713 -19.94 -94.91 -63.57
CA LEU A 713 -19.53 -93.54 -63.22
C LEU A 713 -20.61 -92.51 -63.57
N GLU A 714 -21.34 -92.73 -64.67
CA GLU A 714 -22.50 -91.92 -65.06
C GLU A 714 -23.65 -92.04 -64.02
N GLU A 715 -23.95 -93.26 -63.55
CA GLU A 715 -24.95 -93.46 -62.49
C GLU A 715 -24.55 -92.78 -61.17
N ARG A 716 -23.26 -92.80 -60.81
CA ARG A 716 -22.73 -92.11 -59.63
C ARG A 716 -22.84 -90.59 -59.77
N LEU A 717 -22.41 -90.03 -60.89
CA LEU A 717 -22.54 -88.59 -61.16
C LEU A 717 -24.00 -88.14 -61.03
N HIS A 718 -24.94 -88.88 -61.63
CA HIS A 718 -26.37 -88.59 -61.49
C HIS A 718 -26.92 -88.76 -60.07
N SER A 719 -26.27 -89.53 -59.19
CA SER A 719 -26.61 -89.57 -57.76
C SER A 719 -26.11 -88.32 -57.01
N GLU A 720 -24.86 -87.92 -57.25
CA GLU A 720 -24.27 -86.71 -56.67
C GLU A 720 -25.00 -85.43 -57.14
N GLU A 721 -25.47 -85.38 -58.39
CA GLU A 721 -26.31 -84.28 -58.89
C GLU A 721 -27.64 -84.16 -58.15
N ARG A 722 -28.28 -85.29 -57.76
CA ARG A 722 -29.52 -85.28 -56.98
C ARG A 722 -29.25 -84.79 -55.56
N GLU A 723 -28.16 -85.25 -54.94
CA GLU A 723 -27.76 -84.81 -53.59
C GLU A 723 -27.36 -83.33 -53.57
N LYS A 724 -26.58 -82.86 -54.55
CA LYS A 724 -26.26 -81.44 -54.76
C LYS A 724 -27.52 -80.57 -54.87
N ASN A 725 -28.53 -81.01 -55.62
CA ASN A 725 -29.80 -80.31 -55.72
C ASN A 725 -30.60 -80.33 -54.40
N SER A 726 -30.52 -81.42 -53.63
CA SER A 726 -31.09 -81.50 -52.28
C SER A 726 -30.40 -80.53 -51.30
N ILE A 727 -29.07 -80.46 -51.34
CA ILE A 727 -28.24 -79.55 -50.52
C ILE A 727 -28.50 -78.09 -50.90
N LEU A 728 -28.55 -77.74 -52.20
CA LEU A 728 -28.96 -76.40 -52.64
C LEU A 728 -30.40 -76.06 -52.20
N GLY A 729 -31.28 -77.06 -52.17
CA GLY A 729 -32.64 -76.94 -51.63
C GLY A 729 -32.69 -76.69 -50.11
N SER A 730 -31.74 -77.25 -49.33
CA SER A 730 -31.63 -77.03 -47.88
C SER A 730 -30.92 -75.70 -47.57
N GLN A 731 -29.86 -75.36 -48.29
CA GLN A 731 -29.17 -74.07 -48.25
C GLN A 731 -30.16 -72.92 -48.47
N ARG A 732 -30.95 -72.96 -49.56
CA ARG A 732 -32.00 -71.96 -49.83
C ARG A 732 -33.12 -71.90 -48.78
N ARG A 733 -33.22 -72.87 -47.86
CA ARG A 733 -34.12 -72.80 -46.68
C ARG A 733 -33.42 -72.17 -45.48
N LEU A 734 -32.13 -72.48 -45.28
CA LEU A 734 -31.30 -71.85 -44.25
C LEU A 734 -31.09 -70.35 -44.53
N GLU A 735 -30.82 -69.95 -45.77
CA GLU A 735 -30.72 -68.54 -46.20
C GLU A 735 -31.99 -67.73 -45.93
N ARG A 736 -33.17 -68.36 -46.07
CA ARG A 736 -34.45 -67.75 -45.71
C ARG A 736 -34.58 -67.58 -44.20
N LYS A 737 -34.32 -68.63 -43.41
CA LYS A 737 -34.28 -68.54 -41.94
C LYS A 737 -33.28 -67.50 -41.42
N LEU A 738 -32.13 -67.34 -42.08
CA LEU A 738 -31.12 -66.35 -41.72
C LEU A 738 -31.64 -64.92 -41.99
N LYS A 739 -32.35 -64.71 -43.11
CA LYS A 739 -33.04 -63.44 -43.39
C LYS A 739 -34.18 -63.16 -42.42
N GLU A 740 -35.00 -64.16 -42.10
CA GLU A 740 -36.08 -64.08 -41.11
C GLU A 740 -35.53 -63.71 -39.71
N LEU A 741 -34.43 -64.34 -39.29
CA LEU A 741 -33.77 -64.03 -38.01
C LEU A 741 -33.09 -62.65 -38.00
N ASN A 742 -32.50 -62.21 -39.12
CA ASN A 742 -31.94 -60.86 -39.22
C ASN A 742 -33.04 -59.79 -39.17
N MET A 743 -34.18 -60.01 -39.83
CA MET A 743 -35.34 -59.11 -39.74
C MET A 743 -35.86 -59.02 -38.30
N ALA A 744 -36.03 -60.15 -37.61
CA ALA A 744 -36.42 -60.16 -36.20
C ALA A 744 -35.40 -59.46 -35.28
N LEU A 745 -34.09 -59.60 -35.55
CA LEU A 745 -33.04 -58.90 -34.80
C LEU A 745 -33.08 -57.38 -35.02
N ASP A 746 -33.36 -56.92 -36.24
CA ASP A 746 -33.50 -55.50 -36.54
C ASP A 746 -34.82 -54.91 -36.03
N GLU A 747 -35.89 -55.70 -35.96
CA GLU A 747 -37.14 -55.36 -35.25
C GLU A 747 -36.91 -55.20 -33.73
N GLU A 748 -36.18 -56.10 -33.07
CA GLU A 748 -35.79 -55.96 -31.65
C GLU A 748 -34.88 -54.74 -31.42
N ARG A 749 -33.93 -54.46 -32.32
CA ARG A 749 -33.10 -53.24 -32.27
C ARG A 749 -33.94 -51.96 -32.40
N GLN A 750 -34.96 -51.97 -33.26
CA GLN A 750 -35.89 -50.86 -33.41
C GLN A 750 -36.75 -50.69 -32.16
N GLN A 751 -37.31 -51.77 -31.61
CA GLN A 751 -38.06 -51.76 -30.34
C GLN A 751 -37.23 -51.20 -29.18
N HIS A 752 -35.97 -51.62 -29.02
CA HIS A 752 -35.08 -51.06 -28.00
C HIS A 752 -34.75 -49.57 -28.23
N THR A 753 -34.65 -49.14 -29.50
CA THR A 753 -34.46 -47.73 -29.85
C THR A 753 -35.69 -46.90 -29.47
N GLU A 754 -36.90 -47.41 -29.72
CA GLU A 754 -38.16 -46.77 -29.32
C GLU A 754 -38.35 -46.76 -27.80
N GLN A 755 -38.03 -47.85 -27.10
CA GLN A 755 -38.03 -47.90 -25.62
C GLN A 755 -37.08 -46.86 -25.03
N ARG A 756 -35.85 -46.76 -25.56
CA ARG A 756 -34.87 -45.73 -25.17
C ARG A 756 -35.43 -44.33 -25.38
N ASP A 757 -36.06 -44.07 -26.52
CA ASP A 757 -36.53 -42.73 -26.85
C ASP A 757 -37.80 -42.34 -26.07
N GLN A 758 -38.68 -43.31 -25.75
CA GLN A 758 -39.76 -43.15 -24.77
C GLN A 758 -39.21 -42.82 -23.37
N LEU A 759 -38.15 -43.49 -22.92
CA LEU A 759 -37.49 -43.20 -21.64
C LEU A 759 -36.83 -41.81 -21.66
N ILE A 760 -36.20 -41.40 -22.77
CA ILE A 760 -35.64 -40.04 -22.95
C ILE A 760 -36.75 -38.99 -22.89
N LEU A 761 -37.92 -39.24 -23.51
CA LEU A 761 -39.09 -38.35 -23.40
C LEU A 761 -39.62 -38.28 -21.96
N ARG A 762 -39.68 -39.42 -21.24
CA ARG A 762 -40.09 -39.47 -19.83
C ARG A 762 -39.10 -38.73 -18.92
N VAL A 763 -37.79 -38.84 -19.17
CA VAL A 763 -36.75 -38.07 -18.46
C VAL A 763 -36.87 -36.57 -18.75
N LYS A 764 -37.14 -36.17 -20.00
CA LYS A 764 -37.40 -34.76 -20.35
C LYS A 764 -38.67 -34.21 -19.68
N ALA A 765 -39.72 -35.01 -19.54
CA ALA A 765 -40.94 -34.63 -18.82
C ALA A 765 -40.72 -34.50 -17.31
N LEU A 766 -40.07 -35.50 -16.69
CA LEU A 766 -39.70 -35.47 -15.28
C LEU A 766 -38.75 -34.31 -14.96
N LYS A 767 -37.82 -33.97 -15.87
CA LYS A 767 -36.97 -32.79 -15.67
C LYS A 767 -37.80 -31.51 -15.62
N ARG A 768 -38.74 -31.28 -16.56
CA ARG A 768 -39.63 -30.11 -16.50
C ARG A 768 -40.43 -30.05 -15.20
N GLN A 769 -40.91 -31.19 -14.70
CA GLN A 769 -41.61 -31.26 -13.42
C GLN A 769 -40.71 -30.90 -12.22
N VAL A 770 -39.40 -31.19 -12.30
CA VAL A 770 -38.40 -30.71 -11.33
C VAL A 770 -38.13 -29.22 -11.51
N ASP A 771 -37.90 -28.75 -12.74
CA ASP A 771 -37.68 -27.32 -13.06
C ASP A 771 -38.89 -26.46 -12.55
N GLU A 772 -40.12 -26.92 -12.78
CA GLU A 772 -41.36 -26.34 -12.25
C GLU A 772 -41.40 -26.34 -10.71
N GLY A 773 -41.05 -27.47 -10.08
CA GLY A 773 -40.96 -27.60 -8.63
C GLY A 773 -39.91 -26.69 -7.98
N GLU A 774 -38.75 -26.50 -8.62
CA GLU A 774 -37.71 -25.57 -8.18
C GLU A 774 -38.24 -24.12 -8.18
N THR A 775 -38.96 -23.69 -9.22
CA THR A 775 -39.56 -22.35 -9.23
C THR A 775 -40.64 -22.13 -8.17
N GLU A 776 -41.41 -23.17 -7.81
CA GLU A 776 -42.39 -23.11 -6.73
C GLU A 776 -41.71 -23.09 -5.35
N VAL A 777 -40.60 -23.81 -5.16
CA VAL A 777 -39.76 -23.71 -3.97
C VAL A 777 -39.18 -22.30 -3.82
N ASP A 778 -38.63 -21.71 -4.88
CA ASP A 778 -38.13 -20.32 -4.86
C ASP A 778 -39.24 -19.31 -4.50
N ARG A 779 -40.46 -19.52 -5.00
CA ARG A 779 -41.64 -18.71 -4.66
C ARG A 779 -42.00 -18.84 -3.17
N ILE A 780 -42.00 -20.06 -2.64
CA ILE A 780 -42.26 -20.34 -1.22
C ILE A 780 -41.15 -19.76 -0.34
N ASP A 781 -39.88 -19.87 -0.73
CA ASP A 781 -38.74 -19.30 -0.01
C ASP A 781 -38.72 -17.77 -0.07
N GLY A 782 -39.23 -17.17 -1.16
CA GLY A 782 -39.53 -15.74 -1.24
C GLY A 782 -40.59 -15.31 -0.22
N LEU A 783 -41.68 -16.07 -0.12
CA LEU A 783 -42.74 -15.83 0.88
C LEU A 783 -42.26 -16.06 2.32
N ARG A 784 -41.49 -17.13 2.60
CA ARG A 784 -40.89 -17.37 3.93
C ARG A 784 -39.98 -16.20 4.32
N ARG A 785 -39.13 -15.73 3.41
CA ARG A 785 -38.27 -14.56 3.65
C ARG A 785 -39.05 -13.24 3.81
N LYS A 786 -40.31 -13.16 3.39
CA LYS A 786 -41.20 -12.00 3.65
C LYS A 786 -41.87 -12.13 5.01
N ALA A 787 -42.50 -13.27 5.29
CA ALA A 787 -43.14 -13.55 6.59
C ALA A 787 -42.15 -13.51 7.77
N GLN A 788 -40.90 -13.91 7.54
CA GLN A 788 -39.81 -13.78 8.53
C GLN A 788 -39.55 -12.30 8.89
N ARG A 789 -39.45 -11.42 7.89
CA ARG A 789 -39.27 -9.98 8.12
C ARG A 789 -40.48 -9.34 8.77
N GLU A 790 -41.69 -9.72 8.35
CA GLU A 790 -42.93 -9.27 9.00
C GLU A 790 -42.99 -9.73 10.48
N MET A 791 -42.48 -10.91 10.80
CA MET A 791 -42.37 -11.40 12.18
C MET A 791 -41.29 -10.66 12.98
N GLU A 792 -40.14 -10.35 12.38
CA GLU A 792 -39.07 -9.52 12.96
C GLU A 792 -39.56 -8.09 13.24
N GLU A 793 -40.24 -7.44 12.28
CA GLU A 793 -40.89 -6.13 12.44
C GLU A 793 -41.93 -6.14 13.57
N GLN A 794 -42.72 -7.22 13.72
CA GLN A 794 -43.65 -7.37 14.85
C GLN A 794 -42.93 -7.61 16.20
N MET A 795 -41.75 -8.23 16.21
CA MET A 795 -40.93 -8.31 17.42
C MET A 795 -40.35 -6.94 17.80
N GLU A 796 -39.80 -6.17 16.86
CA GLU A 796 -39.31 -4.81 17.11
C GLU A 796 -40.43 -3.89 17.63
N LEU A 797 -41.63 -3.95 17.03
CA LEU A 797 -42.81 -3.20 17.51
C LEU A 797 -43.26 -3.65 18.90
N LYS A 798 -43.19 -4.94 19.21
CA LYS A 798 -43.48 -5.48 20.54
C LYS A 798 -42.43 -5.03 21.57
N GLU A 799 -41.16 -5.05 21.23
CA GLU A 799 -40.06 -4.61 22.11
C GLU A 799 -40.11 -3.10 22.35
N ALA A 800 -40.36 -2.29 21.33
CA ALA A 800 -40.61 -0.85 21.49
C ALA A 800 -41.85 -0.57 22.35
N SER A 801 -42.91 -1.39 22.22
CA SER A 801 -44.10 -1.30 23.08
C SER A 801 -43.80 -1.72 24.53
N GLN A 802 -43.01 -2.79 24.73
CA GLN A 802 -42.59 -3.27 26.04
C GLN A 802 -41.66 -2.26 26.73
N ALA A 803 -40.75 -1.63 26.00
CA ALA A 803 -39.88 -0.56 26.50
C ALA A 803 -40.69 0.65 26.98
N ARG A 804 -41.76 1.02 26.25
CA ARG A 804 -42.73 2.04 26.68
C ARG A 804 -43.53 1.61 27.91
N VAL A 805 -43.92 0.34 28.03
CA VAL A 805 -44.54 -0.19 29.25
C VAL A 805 -43.58 -0.08 30.42
N THR A 806 -42.32 -0.52 30.28
CA THR A 806 -41.33 -0.41 31.36
C THR A 806 -40.99 1.04 31.73
N ALA A 807 -41.03 1.97 30.76
CA ALA A 807 -40.89 3.41 31.03
C ALA A 807 -42.06 3.94 31.88
N LEU A 808 -43.30 3.60 31.52
CA LEU A 808 -44.50 3.93 32.30
C LEU A 808 -44.52 3.24 33.67
N GLU A 809 -43.98 2.02 33.78
CA GLU A 809 -43.76 1.34 35.06
C GLU A 809 -42.70 2.06 35.91
N THR A 810 -41.62 2.59 35.32
CA THR A 810 -40.66 3.42 36.07
C THR A 810 -41.26 4.76 36.50
N GLU A 811 -42.02 5.44 35.62
CA GLU A 811 -42.75 6.67 36.00
C GLU A 811 -43.77 6.40 37.11
N LEU A 812 -44.50 5.28 37.05
CA LEU A 812 -45.45 4.88 38.09
C LEU A 812 -44.75 4.47 39.39
N ASN A 813 -43.58 3.82 39.32
CA ASN A 813 -42.76 3.51 40.49
C ASN A 813 -42.15 4.76 41.12
N GLU A 814 -41.75 5.76 40.32
CA GLU A 814 -41.37 7.08 40.84
C GLU A 814 -42.57 7.77 41.49
N ILE A 815 -43.72 7.88 40.81
CA ILE A 815 -44.94 8.51 41.34
C ILE A 815 -45.41 7.83 42.63
N THR A 816 -45.35 6.49 42.73
CA THR A 816 -45.68 5.76 43.95
C THR A 816 -44.60 5.89 45.02
N CYS A 817 -43.32 6.00 44.68
CA CYS A 817 -42.26 6.32 45.64
C CYS A 817 -42.40 7.75 46.20
N TRP A 818 -42.69 8.74 45.35
CA TRP A 818 -43.07 10.09 45.76
C TRP A 818 -44.32 10.08 46.65
N SER A 819 -45.35 9.31 46.26
CA SER A 819 -46.57 9.16 47.06
C SER A 819 -46.31 8.48 48.40
N PHE A 820 -45.36 7.54 48.48
CA PHE A 820 -44.95 6.90 49.73
C PHE A 820 -44.09 7.83 50.59
N LEU A 821 -43.25 8.68 49.99
CA LEU A 821 -42.46 9.69 50.70
C LEU A 821 -43.35 10.82 51.26
N VAL A 822 -44.42 11.18 50.55
CA VAL A 822 -45.51 12.04 51.06
C VAL A 822 -46.33 11.29 52.11
N GLY A 823 -46.64 10.01 51.88
CA GLY A 823 -47.36 9.14 52.80
C GLY A 823 -46.66 8.96 54.15
N MET A 824 -45.33 8.81 54.17
CA MET A 824 -44.56 8.76 55.42
C MET A 824 -44.53 10.11 56.14
N LYS A 825 -44.65 11.24 55.41
CA LYS A 825 -44.79 12.58 56.00
C LYS A 825 -46.20 12.81 56.59
N THR A 826 -47.26 12.22 56.02
CA THR A 826 -48.64 12.33 56.54
C THR A 826 -49.00 11.26 57.58
N CYS A 827 -48.43 10.05 57.52
CA CYS A 827 -48.69 8.98 58.50
C CYS A 827 -48.20 9.31 59.92
N ARG A 828 -47.28 10.27 60.11
CA ARG A 828 -46.96 10.81 61.45
C ARG A 828 -48.07 11.66 62.08
N LEU A 829 -49.14 11.96 61.34
CA LEU A 829 -50.31 12.74 61.79
C LEU A 829 -51.62 11.93 61.87
N SER A 830 -51.63 10.65 61.46
CA SER A 830 -52.87 9.86 61.30
C SER A 830 -53.04 8.70 62.28
N ALA A 831 -52.09 8.47 63.20
CA ALA A 831 -52.08 7.33 64.13
C ALA A 831 -53.07 7.46 65.31
N HIS A 832 -54.28 7.98 65.08
CA HIS A 832 -55.21 8.38 66.16
C HIS A 832 -56.68 7.98 65.99
N TYR A 833 -57.07 7.39 64.84
CA TYR A 833 -58.42 6.92 64.54
C TYR A 833 -58.38 5.60 63.75
N GLY A 834 -59.33 4.67 63.97
CA GLY A 834 -59.46 3.47 63.12
C GLY A 834 -60.08 2.21 63.75
N THR A 835 -60.25 2.14 65.07
CA THR A 835 -60.72 0.91 65.75
C THR A 835 -62.25 0.70 65.66
N LEU A 836 -62.78 0.19 64.53
CA LEU A 836 -64.20 -0.20 64.36
C LEU A 836 -64.41 -1.11 63.10
N LEU A 837 -65.54 -1.85 63.06
CA LEU A 837 -65.99 -2.80 61.99
C LEU A 837 -65.12 -4.09 61.85
N TYR A 838 -65.45 -5.30 62.35
CA TYR A 838 -66.61 -5.88 63.07
C TYR A 838 -67.78 -6.50 62.24
N ARG A 839 -67.84 -7.86 62.18
CA ARG A 839 -68.95 -8.80 61.77
C ARG A 839 -69.54 -8.66 60.33
N LEU A 840 -69.81 -9.73 59.57
CA LEU A 840 -70.88 -10.75 59.78
C LEU A 840 -70.64 -12.09 58.99
N VAL A 841 -70.94 -13.24 59.63
CA VAL A 841 -71.79 -14.42 59.24
C VAL A 841 -71.80 -14.88 57.76
N GLU A 842 -71.56 -16.13 57.31
CA GLU A 842 -71.75 -17.56 57.75
C GLU A 842 -73.11 -18.27 57.40
N GLY A 843 -73.02 -19.48 56.81
CA GLY A 843 -74.15 -20.43 56.57
C GLY A 843 -74.95 -20.21 55.26
N GLY A 844 -75.68 -21.20 54.69
CA GLY A 844 -75.70 -22.65 54.97
C GLY A 844 -76.96 -23.40 54.44
N PHE A 845 -76.76 -24.62 53.90
CA PHE A 845 -77.74 -25.72 53.67
C PHE A 845 -78.66 -25.78 52.42
N LYS A 846 -79.27 -26.97 52.26
CA LYS A 846 -79.80 -27.62 51.03
C LYS A 846 -81.34 -27.66 50.96
N THR A 847 -81.90 -27.85 49.76
CA THR A 847 -83.27 -28.37 49.52
C THR A 847 -83.32 -29.23 48.24
N CYS A 848 -84.45 -29.88 47.93
CA CYS A 848 -84.51 -31.07 47.07
C CYS A 848 -85.69 -31.11 46.05
N ASP A 849 -85.60 -32.12 45.17
CA ASP A 849 -86.69 -32.90 44.52
C ASP A 849 -87.48 -32.43 43.28
N SER A 850 -87.68 -33.43 42.40
CA SER A 850 -88.91 -33.80 41.67
C SER A 850 -89.15 -33.35 40.21
N THR A 851 -89.98 -34.17 39.54
CA THR A 851 -90.59 -34.05 38.19
C THR A 851 -89.68 -34.30 36.98
N GLY A 852 -90.30 -34.77 35.88
CA GLY A 852 -89.65 -35.18 34.64
C GLY A 852 -90.61 -35.16 33.45
N ASN A 853 -90.12 -35.51 32.26
CA ASN A 853 -90.60 -35.08 30.92
C ASN A 853 -90.44 -33.56 30.76
N GLU A 854 -89.73 -33.03 29.76
CA GLU A 854 -89.90 -33.29 28.32
C GLU A 854 -88.57 -33.31 27.52
N ILE A 855 -88.69 -33.36 26.18
CA ILE A 855 -87.61 -33.53 25.21
C ILE A 855 -87.40 -32.22 24.43
N PHE A 856 -86.18 -31.68 24.34
CA PHE A 856 -85.63 -31.12 23.08
C PHE A 856 -84.11 -30.82 23.11
N LYS A 857 -83.34 -31.73 22.50
CA LYS A 857 -82.12 -31.55 21.68
C LYS A 857 -81.51 -30.12 21.54
N VAL A 858 -80.21 -29.95 21.88
CA VAL A 858 -79.08 -29.60 20.94
C VAL A 858 -77.75 -29.21 21.66
N SER A 859 -76.61 -29.61 21.08
CA SER A 859 -75.22 -29.10 21.22
C SER A 859 -74.38 -29.23 22.50
N SER A 860 -73.32 -30.04 22.33
CA SER A 860 -71.90 -29.70 22.57
C SER A 860 -71.20 -30.02 23.90
N PHE A 861 -69.87 -30.06 23.78
CA PHE A 861 -68.79 -30.20 24.76
C PHE A 861 -68.74 -31.42 25.69
N PHE A 862 -67.61 -32.13 25.60
CA PHE A 862 -66.83 -32.42 26.81
C PHE A 862 -65.32 -32.22 26.54
N VAL A 863 -64.60 -31.69 27.53
CA VAL A 863 -63.15 -31.48 27.50
C VAL A 863 -62.49 -32.38 28.54
N THR A 864 -61.35 -32.96 28.21
CA THR A 864 -60.40 -33.50 29.20
C THR A 864 -59.03 -32.87 29.02
N CYS A 865 -58.34 -32.60 30.13
CA CYS A 865 -57.11 -31.82 30.14
C CYS A 865 -56.21 -32.29 31.29
N ARG A 866 -54.91 -32.50 31.01
CA ARG A 866 -53.86 -32.49 32.04
C ARG A 866 -52.51 -32.08 31.46
N LYS A 867 -51.80 -31.32 32.30
CA LYS A 867 -50.42 -30.80 32.24
C LYS A 867 -49.45 -31.63 31.37
N ARG A 868 -48.61 -31.06 30.51
CA ARG A 868 -47.68 -29.90 30.63
C ARG A 868 -46.60 -30.11 31.71
N ASP A 869 -45.42 -30.51 31.27
CA ASP A 869 -44.15 -30.23 31.92
C ASP A 869 -43.22 -29.50 30.92
N ALA A 870 -42.11 -28.92 31.36
CA ALA A 870 -41.37 -27.93 30.55
C ALA A 870 -39.84 -28.14 30.51
N ARG A 871 -39.24 -27.81 29.34
CA ARG A 871 -37.99 -27.04 29.21
C ARG A 871 -37.66 -26.74 27.73
N GLN A 872 -37.36 -25.46 27.48
CA GLN A 872 -36.86 -24.84 26.23
C GLN A 872 -37.72 -25.11 24.99
#